data_AF-A0A947MRL8-F1
#
_entry.id   AF-A0A947MRL8-F1
#
_cell.length_a   1.000
_cell.length_b   1.000
_cell.length_c   1.000
_cell.angle_alpha   90.00
_cell.angle_beta   90.00
_cell.angle_gamma   90.00
#
_symmetry.space_group_name_H-M   'P 1'
#
loop_
_entity.id
_entity.type
_entity.pdbx_description
1 polymer ?
#
loop_
_entity_poly.entity_id
_entity_poly.type
_entity_poly.pdbx_seq_one_letter_code
_entity_poly.pdbx_strand_id
1 'polypeptide(L)'
;MPAPSSRVRLSQCPRLTVVLLVCALGACTAGRGGGSSKICKNGVQDELETGVDCGGSCGACASEACSENDACASGLCVSGSCSAPSCTDGIKNQDETGVDCGGDACATCEVAAPGCSDGVKNLEEADVDCGGACVRCVNGKSCTSGSDCASGTCAAGVCATPPERCSNGLRDGDETDVDCGGTCGGCANNLHCQMAPDCLSQTCVFGTCATPSCDDGIRNGNETDADCGGPCEPCGLGRACEVAADCATSNCQARICAVVPALCSDGAKNGDETDLDCGGGCPGCALGKVCTGPDDCVSNACGFGLCAEPSCDDGVRNGDESDLDCGNVCGNGGRCAYGEACKVDFDCQSLVCDGGTCVSCSDGLQNGQETAVDCGGEQCGACGQGKTCVVDDDCAQGACEDGHCSGCDSGFQDGDETDVDCGGACGPCNNGESCAVQADCASGACVAGICKGADCSDGQRNGNETDIDCGGSCKACGPGQDCGTDADCGSYFVCTWNRCKAPPVLELEAGSYHTCARLSKKPGVVCWGRNTNGQLGDGTTTDRLTPVLVPGLETAVDIAAGGATTCAVLSGGIVKCWGRNGNGQVGDGTTTDRLVPTTVPGVTATMVTVGLTHTCAAATQYNPYCWGDNSVGQLGTGDTTSSKTPVEVTSQFQFGGGVVVTAKWISAGPKHTCARYSDGYSRCWGLNTNNEVDRFSSESVIATPFMEIEQTLDQIVAGSGWTCFWYGAGTGVQCWGLNKSSFYSPVSTGGTSVDGALESSEACATLNSGQVTCWGAGTSYAATTQAGFPSSKSVTVGAGHRCALSSNGEVYCAGWNDEGALGVGSTTAVSGAYGVVGLSGLNGDLCADSCVTAKNGLCEDGGATSGDGGACSLGTDCSDCGWR
;
A
#
# COMPACT_ATOMS: atom_id res chain seq x y z
N MET A 1 -0.25 31.49 -63.48
CA MET A 1 -0.66 32.92 -63.52
C MET A 1 -2.17 32.96 -63.75
N PRO A 2 -2.93 33.96 -63.24
CA PRO A 2 -2.53 35.01 -62.28
C PRO A 2 -3.44 35.11 -61.03
N ALA A 3 -2.99 35.86 -60.03
CA ALA A 3 -3.81 36.53 -59.00
C ALA A 3 -4.19 37.96 -59.50
N PRO A 4 -4.65 38.98 -58.72
CA PRO A 4 -4.96 39.06 -57.28
C PRO A 4 -6.22 39.92 -56.93
N SER A 5 -6.28 40.42 -55.67
CA SER A 5 -7.12 41.53 -55.14
C SER A 5 -8.56 41.17 -54.69
N SER A 6 -9.17 41.77 -53.65
CA SER A 6 -8.73 42.82 -52.70
C SER A 6 -9.46 42.74 -51.33
N ARG A 7 -8.95 43.47 -50.32
CA ARG A 7 -9.44 43.54 -48.92
C ARG A 7 -10.74 44.36 -48.77
N VAL A 8 -11.48 44.17 -47.67
CA VAL A 8 -11.86 45.22 -46.66
C VAL A 8 -12.52 44.58 -45.42
N ARG A 9 -12.38 45.21 -44.24
CA ARG A 9 -12.90 44.76 -42.92
C ARG A 9 -14.30 45.35 -42.62
N LEU A 10 -15.11 44.69 -41.78
CA LEU A 10 -15.42 45.11 -40.38
C LEU A 10 -16.69 44.44 -39.78
N SER A 11 -16.50 43.90 -38.57
CA SER A 11 -17.45 43.79 -37.43
C SER A 11 -18.96 43.74 -37.69
N GLN A 12 -19.58 42.61 -37.33
CA GLN A 12 -21.00 42.53 -36.97
C GLN A 12 -21.15 42.43 -35.43
N CYS A 13 -22.10 43.18 -34.88
CA CYS A 13 -22.68 42.97 -33.55
C CYS A 13 -24.20 42.96 -33.73
N PRO A 14 -24.93 41.92 -33.29
CA PRO A 14 -26.38 41.88 -33.42
C PRO A 14 -27.08 42.65 -32.28
N ARG A 15 -28.14 43.34 -32.72
CA ARG A 15 -29.10 44.13 -31.94
C ARG A 15 -29.77 43.35 -30.79
N LEU A 16 -30.19 44.08 -29.76
CA LEU A 16 -31.44 43.82 -29.05
C LEU A 16 -32.32 45.08 -29.11
N THR A 17 -33.64 44.93 -29.24
CA THR A 17 -34.60 46.02 -29.46
C THR A 17 -35.96 45.67 -28.84
N VAL A 18 -36.80 46.69 -28.55
CA VAL A 18 -38.23 46.61 -28.12
C VAL A 18 -38.36 46.27 -26.62
N VAL A 19 -39.17 46.94 -25.77
CA VAL A 19 -40.55 47.47 -25.90
C VAL A 19 -40.68 48.95 -25.48
N LEU A 20 -41.78 49.61 -25.89
CA LEU A 20 -42.11 51.05 -25.75
C LEU A 20 -43.62 51.18 -25.40
N LEU A 21 -44.08 52.36 -24.92
CA LEU A 21 -45.49 52.81 -24.66
C LEU A 21 -46.09 52.46 -23.26
N VAL A 22 -46.85 53.32 -22.53
CA VAL A 22 -47.27 54.73 -22.75
C VAL A 22 -47.82 55.47 -21.49
N CYS A 23 -47.92 56.82 -21.54
CA CYS A 23 -48.73 57.76 -20.71
C CYS A 23 -48.37 57.99 -19.21
N ALA A 24 -48.59 59.18 -18.60
CA ALA A 24 -49.00 60.51 -19.09
C ALA A 24 -48.67 61.66 -18.10
N LEU A 25 -48.47 62.88 -18.64
CA LEU A 25 -48.81 64.25 -18.12
C LEU A 25 -48.57 64.65 -16.64
N GLY A 26 -47.91 65.80 -16.38
CA GLY A 26 -47.94 66.45 -15.04
C GLY A 26 -46.90 67.54 -14.72
N ALA A 27 -46.88 68.66 -15.45
CA ALA A 27 -45.90 69.75 -15.41
C ALA A 27 -45.54 70.43 -14.06
N CYS A 28 -44.30 70.99 -13.99
CA CYS A 28 -43.85 72.17 -13.20
C CYS A 28 -43.82 72.03 -11.64
N THR A 29 -42.99 72.70 -10.82
CA THR A 29 -41.82 73.62 -10.91
C THR A 29 -41.25 73.78 -9.47
N ALA A 30 -40.02 74.20 -9.16
CA ALA A 30 -38.79 74.54 -9.90
C ALA A 30 -37.56 74.45 -8.94
N GLY A 31 -36.33 74.39 -9.46
CA GLY A 31 -35.10 74.33 -8.64
C GLY A 31 -34.37 75.66 -8.46
N ARG A 32 -33.73 75.86 -7.29
CA ARG A 32 -32.71 76.91 -7.01
C ARG A 32 -31.74 76.49 -5.89
N GLY A 33 -30.43 76.68 -6.13
CA GLY A 33 -29.35 76.62 -5.13
C GLY A 33 -29.01 75.20 -4.62
N GLY A 34 -27.76 74.76 -4.48
CA GLY A 34 -26.46 75.42 -4.64
C GLY A 34 -25.81 75.76 -3.29
N GLY A 35 -24.68 75.13 -2.96
CA GLY A 35 -23.83 75.53 -1.82
C GLY A 35 -23.48 74.43 -0.81
N SER A 36 -22.39 73.71 -1.09
CA SER A 36 -21.28 73.32 -0.20
C SER A 36 -21.41 73.25 1.35
N SER A 37 -20.92 72.12 1.89
CA SER A 37 -20.12 71.97 3.13
C SER A 37 -20.79 71.55 4.46
N LYS A 38 -19.94 71.12 5.40
CA LYS A 38 -20.18 70.20 6.53
C LYS A 38 -20.42 70.88 7.89
N ILE A 39 -21.08 70.19 8.84
CA ILE A 39 -20.69 69.85 10.25
C ILE A 39 -21.96 69.57 11.12
N CYS A 40 -21.79 68.87 12.26
CA CYS A 40 -22.80 68.08 12.99
C CYS A 40 -23.52 68.77 14.17
N LYS A 41 -24.70 68.20 14.51
CA LYS A 41 -25.40 68.09 15.82
C LYS A 41 -25.73 69.36 16.63
N ASN A 42 -27.03 69.61 16.80
CA ASN A 42 -27.66 70.08 18.03
C ASN A 42 -29.10 69.53 18.11
N GLY A 43 -29.52 69.00 19.26
CA GLY A 43 -30.95 68.82 19.55
C GLY A 43 -31.41 69.93 20.51
N VAL A 44 -32.53 70.60 20.21
CA VAL A 44 -33.80 70.54 20.99
C VAL A 44 -34.98 70.92 20.04
N GLN A 45 -36.17 70.42 20.37
CA GLN A 45 -37.55 70.50 19.81
C GLN A 45 -38.29 71.81 20.22
N ASP A 46 -39.56 72.13 19.90
CA ASP A 46 -40.33 72.36 18.64
C ASP A 46 -41.56 73.25 18.98
N GLU A 47 -42.08 74.14 18.10
CA GLU A 47 -43.31 74.91 18.38
C GLU A 47 -44.63 74.16 18.11
N LEU A 48 -44.79 73.05 18.83
CA LEU A 48 -46.08 72.46 19.24
C LEU A 48 -46.08 72.38 20.79
N GLU A 49 -45.71 73.49 21.43
CA GLU A 49 -45.26 73.58 22.84
C GLU A 49 -46.34 73.40 23.93
N THR A 50 -45.92 73.14 25.19
CA THR A 50 -46.55 73.69 26.43
C THR A 50 -45.75 73.43 27.75
N GLY A 51 -44.77 74.30 28.10
CA GLY A 51 -44.20 74.48 29.48
C GLY A 51 -43.18 73.46 30.03
N VAL A 52 -42.31 73.74 31.03
CA VAL A 52 -41.99 74.95 31.84
C VAL A 52 -40.47 75.03 32.10
N ASP A 53 -39.96 76.25 32.31
CA ASP A 53 -38.56 76.64 32.58
C ASP A 53 -37.78 75.95 33.74
N CYS A 54 -36.47 76.25 33.74
CA CYS A 54 -35.46 76.15 34.81
C CYS A 54 -34.60 74.85 34.82
N GLY A 55 -33.26 74.91 34.93
CA GLY A 55 -32.36 76.07 34.94
C GLY A 55 -31.09 75.84 35.76
N GLY A 56 -29.91 75.90 35.12
CA GLY A 56 -28.61 76.20 35.74
C GLY A 56 -27.97 75.19 36.70
N SER A 57 -26.71 74.83 36.43
CA SER A 57 -25.82 74.38 37.50
C SER A 57 -25.46 75.54 38.43
N CYS A 58 -25.70 75.39 39.72
CA CYS A 58 -24.95 76.08 40.78
C CYS A 58 -24.03 75.06 41.47
N GLY A 59 -22.81 75.47 41.84
CA GLY A 59 -21.71 74.54 42.09
C GLY A 59 -21.33 74.27 43.54
N ALA A 60 -20.45 73.29 43.67
CA ALA A 60 -19.41 73.12 44.69
C ALA A 60 -19.79 72.83 46.17
N CYS A 61 -19.60 71.54 46.50
CA CYS A 61 -18.75 71.03 47.59
C CYS A 61 -19.16 71.12 49.08
N ALA A 62 -18.94 69.96 49.72
CA ALA A 62 -18.58 69.72 51.12
C ALA A 62 -19.65 69.93 52.21
N SER A 63 -20.21 68.82 52.70
CA SER A 63 -19.82 68.26 54.01
C SER A 63 -20.39 66.84 54.20
N GLU A 64 -19.66 66.01 54.94
CA GLU A 64 -20.10 64.68 55.36
C GLU A 64 -20.97 64.76 56.63
N ALA A 65 -21.80 63.73 56.83
CA ALA A 65 -22.71 63.44 57.95
C ALA A 65 -24.19 63.82 57.78
N CYS A 66 -25.03 62.79 57.90
CA CYS A 66 -26.50 62.84 57.98
C CYS A 66 -26.97 62.05 59.21
N SER A 67 -28.10 62.45 59.79
CA SER A 67 -28.75 61.76 60.91
C SER A 67 -29.92 60.89 60.43
N GLU A 68 -30.27 59.86 61.22
CA GLU A 68 -31.24 58.83 60.85
C GLU A 68 -32.59 59.41 60.37
N ASN A 69 -33.07 58.89 59.23
CA ASN A 69 -34.34 59.18 58.56
C ASN A 69 -34.53 60.49 57.78
N ASP A 70 -33.46 61.23 57.45
CA ASP A 70 -33.48 62.21 56.34
C ASP A 70 -32.67 61.72 55.12
N ALA A 71 -33.07 62.15 53.91
CA ALA A 71 -32.55 61.64 52.64
C ALA A 71 -31.28 62.37 52.15
N CYS A 72 -30.26 61.61 51.75
CA CYS A 72 -29.11 62.11 51.01
C CYS A 72 -29.46 62.31 49.51
N ALA A 73 -28.67 63.11 48.79
CA ALA A 73 -28.78 63.27 47.34
C ALA A 73 -28.50 61.99 46.50
N SER A 74 -28.18 60.86 47.15
CA SER A 74 -27.99 59.54 46.52
C SER A 74 -28.82 58.41 47.18
N GLY A 75 -29.69 58.70 48.15
CA GLY A 75 -30.47 57.69 48.88
C GLY A 75 -30.47 57.85 50.40
N LEU A 76 -30.86 56.79 51.11
CA LEU A 76 -31.03 56.77 52.57
C LEU A 76 -29.70 56.70 53.35
N CYS A 77 -29.66 57.37 54.50
CA CYS A 77 -28.50 57.44 55.39
C CYS A 77 -28.46 56.25 56.36
N VAL A 78 -27.35 55.51 56.44
CA VAL A 78 -27.18 54.40 57.40
C VAL A 78 -25.87 54.57 58.17
N SER A 79 -25.96 54.62 59.50
CA SER A 79 -24.80 54.76 60.41
C SER A 79 -23.86 55.95 60.11
N GLY A 80 -24.41 57.08 59.63
CA GLY A 80 -23.70 58.36 59.48
C GLY A 80 -23.01 58.60 58.14
N SER A 81 -23.13 57.68 57.18
CA SER A 81 -22.61 57.83 55.81
C SER A 81 -23.65 57.38 54.77
N CYS A 82 -23.66 58.02 53.59
CA CYS A 82 -24.56 57.67 52.49
C CYS A 82 -23.90 56.64 51.56
N SER A 83 -24.65 55.60 51.16
CA SER A 83 -24.24 54.62 50.15
C SER A 83 -25.12 54.72 48.90
N ALA A 84 -24.61 54.24 47.76
CA ALA A 84 -25.33 54.22 46.48
C ALA A 84 -26.19 52.95 46.32
N PRO A 85 -27.30 52.99 45.56
CA PRO A 85 -28.19 51.84 45.36
C PRO A 85 -27.52 50.68 44.59
N SER A 86 -27.99 49.45 44.84
CA SER A 86 -27.45 48.22 44.27
C SER A 86 -28.59 47.27 43.90
N CYS A 87 -28.59 46.73 42.67
CA CYS A 87 -29.62 45.80 42.14
C CYS A 87 -29.53 44.37 42.76
N THR A 88 -29.21 44.25 44.06
CA THR A 88 -29.01 42.96 44.77
C THR A 88 -29.30 43.04 46.27
N ASP A 89 -29.96 44.10 46.76
CA ASP A 89 -30.15 44.33 48.20
C ASP A 89 -31.39 43.64 48.81
N GLY A 90 -32.29 43.11 47.97
CA GLY A 90 -33.46 42.36 48.36
C GLY A 90 -34.67 43.21 48.76
N ILE A 91 -34.66 44.52 48.47
CA ILE A 91 -35.65 45.47 48.97
C ILE A 91 -36.21 46.37 47.85
N LYS A 92 -37.38 45.98 47.32
CA LYS A 92 -38.15 46.77 46.34
C LYS A 92 -38.23 48.26 46.69
N ASN A 93 -37.53 49.12 45.97
CA ASN A 93 -37.55 50.57 46.17
C ASN A 93 -37.45 51.38 44.86
N GLN A 94 -37.93 52.63 44.90
CA GLN A 94 -38.08 53.51 43.72
C GLN A 94 -38.84 52.84 42.55
N ASP A 95 -38.39 53.03 41.31
CA ASP A 95 -39.10 52.66 40.07
C ASP A 95 -39.04 51.15 39.74
N GLU A 96 -38.64 50.32 40.70
CA GLU A 96 -38.55 48.86 40.55
C GLU A 96 -39.94 48.21 40.42
N THR A 97 -40.03 47.23 39.53
CA THR A 97 -41.25 46.44 39.29
C THR A 97 -41.26 45.14 40.09
N GLY A 98 -40.10 44.52 40.31
CA GLY A 98 -39.86 43.38 41.22
C GLY A 98 -39.10 43.77 42.50
N VAL A 99 -38.49 42.79 43.17
CA VAL A 99 -37.79 42.98 44.48
C VAL A 99 -36.32 43.41 44.34
N ASP A 100 -35.73 43.21 43.16
CA ASP A 100 -34.38 43.70 42.77
C ASP A 100 -34.33 44.02 41.25
N CYS A 101 -35.47 44.30 40.61
CA CYS A 101 -35.53 44.25 39.15
C CYS A 101 -36.59 45.13 38.46
N GLY A 102 -36.23 45.62 37.27
CA GLY A 102 -37.09 46.25 36.28
C GLY A 102 -37.43 47.71 36.60
N GLY A 103 -36.60 48.60 36.06
CA GLY A 103 -36.64 50.07 36.07
C GLY A 103 -35.36 50.56 35.37
N ASP A 104 -35.25 51.83 34.98
CA ASP A 104 -34.14 52.31 34.10
C ASP A 104 -32.72 52.11 34.68
N ALA A 105 -32.59 51.82 35.97
CA ALA A 105 -31.31 51.52 36.64
C ALA A 105 -30.96 50.02 36.75
N CYS A 106 -31.93 49.11 36.65
CA CYS A 106 -31.71 47.66 36.81
C CYS A 106 -32.39 46.90 35.64
N ALA A 107 -31.61 46.60 34.61
CA ALA A 107 -32.09 46.03 33.35
C ALA A 107 -32.42 44.53 33.43
N THR A 108 -33.50 44.16 32.72
CA THR A 108 -33.93 42.80 32.35
C THR A 108 -34.22 41.78 33.46
N CYS A 109 -35.52 41.50 33.66
CA CYS A 109 -35.97 40.21 34.16
C CYS A 109 -35.92 39.17 33.03
N GLU A 110 -34.91 38.30 32.99
CA GLU A 110 -35.00 37.08 32.18
C GLU A 110 -35.89 36.05 32.90
N VAL A 111 -37.18 36.06 32.56
CA VAL A 111 -37.93 34.81 32.50
C VAL A 111 -37.42 34.09 31.25
N ALA A 112 -36.91 32.87 31.40
CA ALA A 112 -36.43 32.09 30.26
C ALA A 112 -37.51 32.04 29.19
N ALA A 113 -37.21 32.59 28.00
CA ALA A 113 -38.13 32.54 26.89
C ALA A 113 -38.29 31.07 26.44
N PRO A 114 -39.51 30.60 26.14
CA PRO A 114 -39.69 29.31 25.50
C PRO A 114 -38.83 29.25 24.23
N GLY A 115 -38.00 28.22 24.13
CA GLY A 115 -36.91 28.20 23.16
C GLY A 115 -36.37 26.81 22.92
N CYS A 116 -35.74 26.65 21.75
CA CYS A 116 -35.35 25.40 21.10
C CYS A 116 -34.21 24.61 21.80
N SER A 117 -34.19 24.60 23.13
CA SER A 117 -33.16 24.03 24.01
C SER A 117 -33.65 23.92 25.47
N ASP A 118 -34.95 24.08 25.74
CA ASP A 118 -35.52 24.10 27.10
C ASP A 118 -35.97 22.71 27.62
N GLY A 119 -35.96 21.69 26.75
CA GLY A 119 -36.24 20.30 27.08
C GLY A 119 -37.73 19.96 27.15
N VAL A 120 -38.62 20.87 26.75
CA VAL A 120 -40.07 20.71 26.86
C VAL A 120 -40.75 21.11 25.55
N LYS A 121 -41.37 20.15 24.85
CA LYS A 121 -42.11 20.45 23.60
C LYS A 121 -43.15 21.55 23.78
N ASN A 122 -42.90 22.74 23.25
CA ASN A 122 -43.75 23.92 23.40
C ASN A 122 -43.76 24.81 22.13
N LEU A 123 -44.48 25.94 22.12
CA LEU A 123 -44.71 26.77 20.93
C LEU A 123 -45.16 25.97 19.67
N GLU A 124 -44.57 26.26 18.50
CA GLU A 124 -44.84 25.60 17.21
C GLU A 124 -43.92 24.40 16.93
N GLU A 125 -43.27 23.84 17.97
CA GLU A 125 -42.33 22.72 17.83
C GLU A 125 -42.98 21.42 17.36
N ALA A 126 -42.25 20.66 16.56
CA ALA A 126 -42.70 19.39 15.98
C ALA A 126 -42.28 18.17 16.84
N ASP A 127 -41.16 18.27 17.55
CA ASP A 127 -40.73 17.39 18.66
C ASP A 127 -39.99 18.25 19.70
N VAL A 128 -39.62 17.70 20.87
CA VAL A 128 -38.92 18.44 21.94
C VAL A 128 -37.68 19.15 21.39
N ASP A 129 -37.65 20.48 21.55
CA ASP A 129 -36.58 21.39 21.11
C ASP A 129 -36.35 21.49 19.58
N CYS A 130 -37.25 20.95 18.73
CA CYS A 130 -37.03 20.96 17.27
C CYS A 130 -38.30 21.05 16.40
N GLY A 131 -38.12 21.55 15.16
CA GLY A 131 -39.18 21.77 14.18
C GLY A 131 -39.88 23.13 14.28
N GLY A 132 -40.72 23.49 13.30
CA GLY A 132 -41.34 24.81 13.23
C GLY A 132 -40.32 25.95 13.12
N ALA A 133 -40.34 26.88 14.09
CA ALA A 133 -39.39 27.98 14.18
C ALA A 133 -38.00 27.57 14.75
N CYS A 134 -37.87 26.34 15.24
CA CYS A 134 -36.66 25.81 15.86
C CYS A 134 -35.72 25.12 14.88
N VAL A 135 -34.56 24.67 15.39
CA VAL A 135 -33.63 23.83 14.61
C VAL A 135 -34.36 22.60 14.10
N ARG A 136 -34.05 22.15 12.88
CA ARG A 136 -34.79 21.06 12.26
C ARG A 136 -34.50 19.73 12.96
N CYS A 137 -35.55 18.95 13.19
CA CYS A 137 -35.49 17.65 13.84
C CYS A 137 -34.64 16.64 13.06
N VAL A 138 -33.83 15.88 13.78
CA VAL A 138 -33.07 14.74 13.23
C VAL A 138 -33.99 13.55 12.89
N ASN A 139 -33.51 12.62 12.06
CA ASN A 139 -34.29 11.44 11.71
C ASN A 139 -34.72 10.63 12.95
N GLY A 140 -35.96 10.14 12.95
CA GLY A 140 -36.58 9.43 14.08
C GLY A 140 -37.34 10.33 15.07
N LYS A 141 -37.29 11.66 14.92
CA LYS A 141 -38.08 12.64 15.71
C LYS A 141 -39.42 12.97 15.05
N SER A 142 -40.41 13.35 15.84
CA SER A 142 -41.76 13.69 15.34
C SER A 142 -41.76 14.95 14.44
N CYS A 143 -42.67 14.97 13.47
CA CYS A 143 -42.80 16.07 12.53
C CYS A 143 -44.25 16.26 12.04
N THR A 144 -44.53 17.46 11.52
CA THR A 144 -45.81 17.82 10.90
C THR A 144 -45.68 18.16 9.42
N SER A 145 -44.49 18.57 8.99
CA SER A 145 -44.15 19.00 7.63
C SER A 145 -42.70 18.66 7.29
N GLY A 146 -42.36 18.57 6.01
CA GLY A 146 -40.97 18.32 5.59
C GLY A 146 -39.98 19.40 6.08
N SER A 147 -40.43 20.65 6.22
CA SER A 147 -39.63 21.77 6.75
C SER A 147 -39.20 21.60 8.21
N ASP A 148 -39.91 20.77 8.98
CA ASP A 148 -39.56 20.47 10.38
C ASP A 148 -38.33 19.56 10.50
N CYS A 149 -37.98 18.85 9.42
CA CYS A 149 -36.97 17.80 9.42
C CYS A 149 -35.65 18.24 8.78
N ALA A 150 -34.52 17.86 9.37
CA ALA A 150 -33.19 18.15 8.82
C ALA A 150 -32.99 17.51 7.44
N SER A 151 -33.65 16.36 7.20
CA SER A 151 -33.76 15.67 5.92
C SER A 151 -34.65 16.36 4.89
N GLY A 152 -35.52 17.30 5.29
CA GLY A 152 -36.57 17.87 4.45
C GLY A 152 -37.80 16.98 4.26
N THR A 153 -37.85 15.78 4.84
CA THR A 153 -38.93 14.80 4.64
C THR A 153 -39.56 14.33 5.95
N CYS A 154 -40.88 14.47 6.04
CA CYS A 154 -41.70 14.00 7.14
C CYS A 154 -42.59 12.84 6.68
N ALA A 155 -42.26 11.61 7.08
CA ALA A 155 -42.94 10.40 6.65
C ALA A 155 -43.68 9.77 7.85
N ALA A 156 -44.98 9.50 7.70
CA ALA A 156 -45.84 8.97 8.78
C ALA A 156 -45.78 9.75 10.10
N GLY A 157 -45.50 11.06 10.06
CA GLY A 157 -45.36 11.93 11.24
C GLY A 157 -43.99 11.85 11.94
N VAL A 158 -42.98 11.24 11.31
CA VAL A 158 -41.61 11.15 11.81
C VAL A 158 -40.62 11.58 10.73
N CYS A 159 -39.55 12.30 11.12
CA CYS A 159 -38.49 12.70 10.21
C CYS A 159 -37.76 11.48 9.69
N ALA A 160 -37.70 11.35 8.37
CA ALA A 160 -37.09 10.23 7.66
C ALA A 160 -36.16 10.76 6.56
N THR A 161 -35.24 9.91 6.08
CA THR A 161 -34.49 10.20 4.86
C THR A 161 -35.44 10.34 3.66
N PRO A 162 -35.18 11.22 2.69
CA PRO A 162 -36.05 11.37 1.52
C PRO A 162 -35.97 10.11 0.64
N PRO A 163 -37.09 9.45 0.32
CA PRO A 163 -37.11 8.36 -0.67
C PRO A 163 -37.06 8.87 -2.13
N GLU A 164 -37.06 10.19 -2.33
CA GLU A 164 -37.21 10.87 -3.63
C GLU A 164 -35.86 11.35 -4.23
N ARG A 165 -34.72 10.86 -3.73
CA ARG A 165 -33.39 11.13 -4.33
C ARG A 165 -32.95 9.98 -5.23
N CYS A 166 -32.82 8.80 -4.64
CA CYS A 166 -32.46 7.53 -5.29
C CYS A 166 -33.49 6.99 -6.33
N SER A 167 -34.25 7.85 -7.02
CA SER A 167 -35.34 7.51 -7.96
C SER A 167 -35.82 8.71 -8.81
N ASN A 168 -35.12 9.86 -8.81
CA ASN A 168 -35.57 11.09 -9.48
C ASN A 168 -34.96 11.34 -10.87
N GLY A 169 -34.00 10.51 -11.29
CA GLY A 169 -33.36 10.58 -12.61
C GLY A 169 -32.28 11.66 -12.71
N LEU A 170 -31.82 12.20 -11.58
CA LEU A 170 -30.68 13.12 -11.48
C LEU A 170 -29.64 12.50 -10.54
N ARG A 171 -28.39 12.95 -10.66
CA ARG A 171 -27.36 12.65 -9.66
C ARG A 171 -27.31 13.80 -8.67
N ASP A 172 -27.87 13.64 -7.47
CA ASP A 172 -27.94 14.70 -6.47
C ASP A 172 -27.60 14.23 -5.03
N GLY A 173 -27.01 15.10 -4.22
CA GLY A 173 -26.48 14.73 -2.91
C GLY A 173 -25.13 14.01 -2.98
N ASP A 174 -25.02 12.89 -2.28
CA ASP A 174 -23.82 12.05 -2.12
C ASP A 174 -23.79 10.81 -3.03
N GLU A 175 -24.77 10.66 -3.91
CA GLU A 175 -24.85 9.63 -4.94
C GLU A 175 -23.58 9.57 -5.82
N THR A 176 -23.15 8.36 -6.21
CA THR A 176 -21.98 8.19 -7.07
C THR A 176 -22.31 8.12 -8.55
N ASP A 177 -23.52 7.69 -8.91
CA ASP A 177 -24.15 7.87 -10.21
C ASP A 177 -25.64 8.22 -10.04
N VAL A 178 -26.36 8.50 -11.13
CA VAL A 178 -27.78 8.87 -11.10
C VAL A 178 -28.61 7.85 -10.29
N ASP A 179 -29.31 8.33 -9.26
CA ASP A 179 -30.18 7.56 -8.37
C ASP A 179 -29.48 6.45 -7.52
N CYS A 180 -28.13 6.37 -7.47
CA CYS A 180 -27.43 5.25 -6.83
C CYS A 180 -26.04 5.58 -6.20
N GLY A 181 -25.61 4.71 -5.28
CA GLY A 181 -24.35 4.83 -4.52
C GLY A 181 -24.41 5.84 -3.37
N GLY A 182 -23.35 5.94 -2.56
CA GLY A 182 -23.35 6.76 -1.34
C GLY A 182 -24.38 6.26 -0.33
N THR A 183 -25.31 7.11 0.10
CA THR A 183 -26.45 6.72 0.95
C THR A 183 -27.62 6.07 0.20
N CYS A 184 -27.58 6.01 -1.14
CA CYS A 184 -28.54 5.27 -1.95
C CYS A 184 -28.17 3.79 -2.11
N GLY A 185 -29.06 3.00 -2.70
CA GLY A 185 -28.75 1.61 -3.06
C GLY A 185 -27.58 1.53 -4.04
N GLY A 186 -26.82 0.42 -4.01
CA GLY A 186 -25.67 0.23 -4.88
C GLY A 186 -26.01 0.39 -6.37
N CYS A 187 -25.08 0.95 -7.12
CA CYS A 187 -25.14 1.14 -8.55
C CYS A 187 -24.96 -0.17 -9.33
N ALA A 188 -25.61 -0.26 -10.49
CA ALA A 188 -25.44 -1.35 -11.44
C ALA A 188 -24.09 -1.28 -12.17
N ASN A 189 -23.72 -2.39 -12.81
CA ASN A 189 -22.44 -2.53 -13.51
C ASN A 189 -22.26 -1.46 -14.61
N ASN A 190 -21.05 -0.92 -14.73
CA ASN A 190 -20.63 0.20 -15.59
C ASN A 190 -21.13 1.60 -15.18
N LEU A 191 -21.84 1.74 -14.06
CA LEU A 191 -22.14 3.05 -13.46
C LEU A 191 -21.01 3.50 -12.53
N HIS A 192 -20.97 4.79 -12.22
CA HIS A 192 -19.87 5.43 -11.48
C HIS A 192 -19.93 5.15 -9.96
N CYS A 193 -18.77 4.91 -9.36
CA CYS A 193 -18.59 4.60 -7.93
C CYS A 193 -17.38 5.35 -7.34
N GLN A 194 -17.29 5.42 -6.01
CA GLN A 194 -16.12 5.92 -5.29
C GLN A 194 -15.48 4.86 -4.39
N MET A 195 -16.28 3.91 -3.89
CA MET A 195 -15.87 2.80 -3.04
C MET A 195 -16.69 1.55 -3.33
N ALA A 196 -16.19 0.39 -2.89
CA ALA A 196 -16.83 -0.92 -3.07
C ALA A 196 -18.35 -0.94 -2.75
N PRO A 197 -18.83 -0.44 -1.59
CA PRO A 197 -20.27 -0.43 -1.25
C PRO A 197 -21.18 0.37 -2.19
N ASP A 198 -20.63 1.27 -3.02
CA ASP A 198 -21.43 2.01 -4.01
C ASP A 198 -21.91 1.12 -5.16
N CYS A 199 -21.44 -0.13 -5.25
CA CYS A 199 -21.75 -1.06 -6.33
C CYS A 199 -22.55 -2.27 -5.86
N LEU A 200 -23.52 -2.72 -6.66
CA LEU A 200 -24.21 -3.99 -6.41
C LEU A 200 -23.26 -5.20 -6.49
N SER A 201 -22.20 -5.10 -7.31
CA SER A 201 -21.11 -6.08 -7.35
C SER A 201 -20.14 -5.98 -6.18
N GLN A 202 -20.21 -4.94 -5.35
CA GLN A 202 -19.20 -4.59 -4.34
C GLN A 202 -17.78 -4.33 -4.91
N THR A 203 -17.60 -4.31 -6.24
CA THR A 203 -16.28 -4.17 -6.88
C THR A 203 -16.23 -2.86 -7.68
N CYS A 204 -15.60 -1.83 -7.10
CA CYS A 204 -15.42 -0.51 -7.73
C CYS A 204 -14.01 -0.40 -8.35
N VAL A 205 -13.93 -0.40 -9.68
CA VAL A 205 -12.66 -0.44 -10.43
C VAL A 205 -12.55 0.79 -11.33
N PHE A 206 -11.47 1.55 -11.16
CA PHE A 206 -11.21 2.82 -11.86
C PHE A 206 -12.37 3.85 -11.82
N GLY A 207 -13.18 3.82 -10.76
CA GLY A 207 -14.34 4.71 -10.58
C GLY A 207 -15.63 4.21 -11.25
N THR A 208 -15.65 2.98 -11.74
CA THR A 208 -16.85 2.32 -12.29
C THR A 208 -17.12 0.97 -11.64
N CYS A 209 -18.39 0.64 -11.42
CA CYS A 209 -18.80 -0.66 -10.88
C CYS A 209 -18.49 -1.77 -11.89
N ALA A 210 -17.54 -2.64 -11.54
CA ALA A 210 -17.21 -3.80 -12.35
C ALA A 210 -18.38 -4.78 -12.39
N THR A 211 -18.47 -5.57 -13.46
CA THR A 211 -19.31 -6.77 -13.47
C THR A 211 -18.76 -7.79 -12.48
N PRO A 212 -19.62 -8.51 -11.74
CA PRO A 212 -19.25 -9.75 -11.06
C PRO A 212 -18.37 -10.65 -11.94
N SER A 213 -17.25 -11.13 -11.40
CA SER A 213 -16.28 -11.96 -12.12
C SER A 213 -15.78 -13.08 -11.22
N CYS A 214 -15.71 -14.28 -11.77
CA CYS A 214 -15.33 -15.52 -11.08
C CYS A 214 -13.81 -15.63 -10.81
N ASP A 215 -13.16 -14.50 -10.56
CA ASP A 215 -11.71 -14.34 -10.35
C ASP A 215 -11.33 -13.01 -9.66
N ASP A 216 -12.28 -12.32 -9.01
CA ASP A 216 -12.06 -11.02 -8.35
C ASP A 216 -11.80 -11.11 -6.82
N GLY A 217 -11.98 -12.29 -6.23
CA GLY A 217 -11.72 -12.59 -4.82
C GLY A 217 -12.87 -12.23 -3.86
N ILE A 218 -14.01 -11.76 -4.39
CA ILE A 218 -15.12 -11.22 -3.61
C ILE A 218 -16.40 -11.97 -3.96
N ARG A 219 -17.01 -12.68 -3.01
CA ARG A 219 -18.32 -13.33 -3.21
C ARG A 219 -19.38 -12.29 -3.59
N ASN A 220 -19.71 -12.21 -4.87
CA ASN A 220 -20.64 -11.21 -5.38
C ASN A 220 -21.55 -11.75 -6.50
N GLY A 221 -22.52 -10.97 -6.95
CA GLY A 221 -23.53 -11.43 -7.93
C GLY A 221 -24.36 -12.63 -7.42
N ASN A 222 -24.34 -13.74 -8.16
CA ASN A 222 -25.07 -14.99 -7.87
C ASN A 222 -24.14 -16.11 -7.34
N GLU A 223 -22.93 -15.77 -6.91
CA GLU A 223 -21.95 -16.73 -6.40
C GLU A 223 -22.32 -17.27 -5.02
N THR A 224 -21.98 -18.55 -4.78
CA THR A 224 -22.30 -19.22 -3.52
C THR A 224 -21.11 -19.36 -2.57
N ASP A 225 -19.88 -19.21 -3.07
CA ASP A 225 -18.67 -18.81 -2.33
C ASP A 225 -17.84 -17.84 -3.20
N ALA A 226 -16.78 -17.22 -2.68
CA ALA A 226 -15.98 -16.27 -3.46
C ALA A 226 -15.43 -16.92 -4.74
N ASP A 227 -15.68 -16.26 -5.89
CA ASP A 227 -15.28 -16.68 -7.24
C ASP A 227 -15.91 -18.00 -7.76
N CYS A 228 -16.89 -18.60 -7.07
CA CYS A 228 -17.42 -19.91 -7.47
C CYS A 228 -18.92 -20.15 -7.17
N GLY A 229 -19.48 -21.12 -7.92
CA GLY A 229 -20.89 -21.51 -7.83
C GLY A 229 -21.84 -20.57 -8.58
N GLY A 230 -23.11 -20.97 -8.72
CA GLY A 230 -24.10 -20.23 -9.50
C GLY A 230 -23.73 -20.14 -11.01
N PRO A 231 -23.43 -18.95 -11.55
CA PRO A 231 -22.99 -18.78 -12.94
C PRO A 231 -21.48 -19.03 -13.15
N CYS A 232 -20.71 -19.18 -12.08
CA CYS A 232 -19.27 -19.42 -12.10
C CYS A 232 -18.94 -20.93 -12.12
N GLU A 233 -17.65 -21.26 -12.25
CA GLU A 233 -17.20 -22.66 -12.16
C GLU A 233 -17.59 -23.27 -10.79
N PRO A 234 -17.89 -24.57 -10.73
CA PRO A 234 -18.35 -25.18 -9.48
C PRO A 234 -17.27 -25.16 -8.39
N CYS A 235 -17.68 -24.77 -7.18
CA CYS A 235 -16.86 -24.68 -6.00
C CYS A 235 -16.22 -26.02 -5.59
N GLY A 236 -14.95 -25.94 -5.14
CA GLY A 236 -14.20 -27.08 -4.61
C GLY A 236 -14.69 -27.56 -3.22
N LEU A 237 -14.12 -28.66 -2.73
CA LEU A 237 -14.45 -29.22 -1.41
C LEU A 237 -14.28 -28.19 -0.28
N GLY A 238 -15.23 -28.17 0.65
CA GLY A 238 -15.22 -27.28 1.82
C GLY A 238 -15.70 -25.84 1.57
N ARG A 239 -16.02 -25.48 0.33
CA ARG A 239 -16.56 -24.17 -0.07
C ARG A 239 -18.07 -24.09 0.08
N ALA A 240 -18.61 -22.88 0.21
CA ALA A 240 -20.05 -22.67 0.39
C ALA A 240 -20.87 -22.93 -0.89
N CYS A 241 -22.13 -23.33 -0.73
CA CYS A 241 -23.05 -23.67 -1.82
C CYS A 241 -24.53 -23.49 -1.43
N GLU A 242 -25.43 -23.35 -2.40
CA GLU A 242 -26.89 -23.41 -2.19
C GLU A 242 -27.56 -24.60 -2.89
N VAL A 243 -27.07 -24.98 -4.07
CA VAL A 243 -27.56 -26.14 -4.83
C VAL A 243 -26.42 -27.10 -5.18
N ALA A 244 -26.76 -28.36 -5.44
CA ALA A 244 -25.80 -29.40 -5.83
C ALA A 244 -24.89 -28.99 -7.00
N ALA A 245 -25.43 -28.28 -8.00
CA ALA A 245 -24.69 -27.82 -9.17
C ALA A 245 -23.61 -26.76 -8.87
N ASP A 246 -23.65 -26.11 -7.71
CA ASP A 246 -22.62 -25.16 -7.30
C ASP A 246 -21.30 -25.85 -6.92
N CYS A 247 -21.30 -27.17 -6.77
CA CYS A 247 -20.15 -27.93 -6.28
C CYS A 247 -19.52 -28.79 -7.38
N ALA A 248 -18.19 -28.81 -7.46
CA ALA A 248 -17.47 -29.69 -8.38
C ALA A 248 -17.76 -31.18 -8.13
N THR A 249 -18.15 -31.52 -6.91
CA THR A 249 -18.62 -32.85 -6.50
C THR A 249 -20.07 -33.14 -6.87
N SER A 250 -20.85 -32.15 -7.31
CA SER A 250 -22.31 -32.22 -7.41
C SER A 250 -23.03 -32.53 -6.08
N ASN A 251 -22.39 -32.33 -4.92
CA ASN A 251 -23.00 -32.53 -3.60
C ASN A 251 -22.84 -31.31 -2.69
N CYS A 252 -23.95 -30.60 -2.48
CA CYS A 252 -24.06 -29.49 -1.54
C CYS A 252 -24.76 -29.96 -0.25
N GLN A 253 -23.99 -30.16 0.82
CA GLN A 253 -24.50 -30.68 2.10
C GLN A 253 -24.23 -29.68 3.23
N ALA A 254 -25.26 -29.34 4.01
CA ALA A 254 -25.19 -28.29 5.05
C ALA A 254 -24.68 -26.92 4.55
N ARG A 255 -24.97 -26.58 3.27
CA ARG A 255 -24.45 -25.40 2.53
C ARG A 255 -22.93 -25.41 2.29
N ILE A 256 -22.31 -26.58 2.30
CA ILE A 256 -20.89 -26.76 1.98
C ILE A 256 -20.74 -27.87 0.92
N CYS A 257 -19.84 -27.67 -0.04
CA CYS A 257 -19.48 -28.66 -1.04
C CYS A 257 -18.75 -29.83 -0.38
N ALA A 258 -19.45 -30.96 -0.30
CA ALA A 258 -18.97 -32.20 0.30
C ALA A 258 -18.61 -33.21 -0.79
N VAL A 259 -17.79 -34.21 -0.47
CA VAL A 259 -17.62 -35.37 -1.36
C VAL A 259 -18.97 -36.04 -1.60
N VAL A 260 -19.21 -36.52 -2.82
CA VAL A 260 -20.16 -37.62 -3.02
C VAL A 260 -19.44 -38.85 -2.47
N PRO A 261 -19.95 -39.53 -1.42
CA PRO A 261 -19.44 -40.85 -1.06
C PRO A 261 -19.64 -41.77 -2.26
N ALA A 262 -18.72 -42.69 -2.54
CA ALA A 262 -18.99 -43.78 -3.48
C ALA A 262 -20.28 -44.47 -3.02
N LEU A 263 -21.36 -44.32 -3.80
CA LEU A 263 -22.65 -44.90 -3.48
C LEU A 263 -22.66 -46.28 -4.12
N CYS A 264 -22.20 -47.26 -3.35
CA CYS A 264 -22.04 -48.68 -3.69
C CYS A 264 -23.38 -49.40 -3.94
N SER A 265 -24.21 -48.81 -4.80
CA SER A 265 -25.60 -49.14 -5.12
C SER A 265 -26.21 -48.21 -6.20
N ASP A 266 -25.41 -47.43 -6.92
CA ASP A 266 -25.87 -46.49 -7.95
C ASP A 266 -26.01 -47.11 -9.35
N GLY A 267 -25.43 -48.31 -9.55
CA GLY A 267 -25.51 -49.08 -10.79
C GLY A 267 -24.44 -48.73 -11.82
N ALA A 268 -23.37 -48.03 -11.45
CA ALA A 268 -22.28 -47.63 -12.33
C ALA A 268 -20.91 -47.78 -11.67
N LYS A 269 -20.00 -48.55 -12.29
CA LYS A 269 -18.64 -48.73 -11.80
C LYS A 269 -17.87 -47.39 -11.79
N ASN A 270 -17.80 -46.74 -10.64
CA ASN A 270 -17.22 -45.40 -10.48
C ASN A 270 -16.41 -45.27 -9.18
N GLY A 271 -15.59 -44.22 -9.05
CA GLY A 271 -14.62 -44.15 -7.96
C GLY A 271 -13.52 -45.22 -8.08
N ASP A 272 -13.24 -45.92 -6.99
CA ASP A 272 -12.19 -46.94 -6.83
C ASP A 272 -12.71 -48.39 -6.81
N GLU A 273 -13.99 -48.61 -7.14
CA GLU A 273 -14.64 -49.93 -7.20
C GLU A 273 -13.92 -50.94 -8.12
N THR A 274 -14.00 -52.24 -7.81
CA THR A 274 -13.36 -53.31 -8.61
C THR A 274 -14.32 -54.11 -9.48
N ASP A 275 -15.58 -54.23 -9.09
CA ASP A 275 -16.70 -54.66 -9.94
C ASP A 275 -17.85 -53.64 -9.77
N LEU A 276 -19.00 -53.86 -10.40
CA LEU A 276 -20.14 -52.93 -10.34
C LEU A 276 -20.66 -52.78 -8.90
N ASP A 277 -20.60 -51.57 -8.34
CA ASP A 277 -21.07 -51.22 -6.99
C ASP A 277 -20.33 -51.92 -5.83
N CYS A 278 -19.13 -52.49 -6.05
CA CYS A 278 -18.42 -53.26 -5.01
C CYS A 278 -16.88 -53.34 -5.18
N GLY A 279 -16.20 -53.62 -4.05
CA GLY A 279 -14.74 -53.65 -3.93
C GLY A 279 -14.09 -52.27 -3.84
N GLY A 280 -12.78 -52.19 -3.62
CA GLY A 280 -12.10 -50.92 -3.37
C GLY A 280 -12.67 -50.16 -2.16
N GLY A 281 -13.13 -48.92 -2.35
CA GLY A 281 -13.79 -48.12 -1.32
C GLY A 281 -15.22 -48.56 -0.99
N CYS A 282 -15.76 -49.56 -1.69
CA CYS A 282 -17.09 -50.10 -1.51
C CYS A 282 -17.10 -51.48 -0.83
N PRO A 283 -18.23 -51.92 -0.23
CA PRO A 283 -18.35 -53.24 0.37
C PRO A 283 -17.88 -54.33 -0.60
N GLY A 284 -17.17 -55.32 -0.07
CA GLY A 284 -16.56 -56.38 -0.87
C GLY A 284 -17.57 -57.06 -1.79
N CYS A 285 -17.10 -57.53 -2.94
CA CYS A 285 -17.92 -58.19 -3.94
C CYS A 285 -18.28 -59.63 -3.54
N ALA A 286 -19.46 -60.08 -3.97
CA ALA A 286 -19.92 -61.45 -3.77
C ALA A 286 -19.09 -62.47 -4.57
N LEU A 287 -19.20 -63.76 -4.21
CA LEU A 287 -18.49 -64.87 -4.86
C LEU A 287 -18.63 -64.84 -6.39
N GLY A 288 -17.51 -65.02 -7.11
CA GLY A 288 -17.44 -65.02 -8.56
C GLY A 288 -17.44 -63.64 -9.23
N LYS A 289 -17.33 -62.55 -8.47
CA LYS A 289 -17.11 -61.17 -8.97
C LYS A 289 -15.62 -60.81 -9.06
N VAL A 290 -15.30 -59.78 -9.84
CA VAL A 290 -13.93 -59.37 -10.13
C VAL A 290 -13.27 -58.66 -8.94
N CYS A 291 -12.12 -59.16 -8.55
CA CYS A 291 -11.28 -58.63 -7.48
C CYS A 291 -9.84 -58.43 -7.97
N THR A 292 -9.15 -57.47 -7.36
CA THR A 292 -7.71 -57.20 -7.56
C THR A 292 -6.86 -57.59 -6.34
N GLY A 293 -7.44 -57.54 -5.15
CA GLY A 293 -6.89 -58.07 -3.90
C GLY A 293 -7.95 -58.83 -3.09
N PRO A 294 -7.57 -59.48 -1.97
CA PRO A 294 -8.49 -60.21 -1.10
C PRO A 294 -9.63 -59.32 -0.56
N ASP A 295 -9.31 -58.09 -0.16
CA ASP A 295 -10.23 -57.12 0.47
C ASP A 295 -11.38 -56.68 -0.45
N ASP A 296 -11.25 -56.88 -1.76
CA ASP A 296 -12.30 -56.60 -2.75
C ASP A 296 -13.47 -57.61 -2.68
N CYS A 297 -13.43 -58.59 -1.77
CA CYS A 297 -14.37 -59.70 -1.68
C CYS A 297 -15.03 -59.79 -0.30
N VAL A 298 -16.34 -60.07 -0.22
CA VAL A 298 -17.02 -60.36 1.08
C VAL A 298 -16.34 -61.50 1.84
N SER A 299 -15.73 -62.44 1.11
CA SER A 299 -15.02 -63.59 1.66
C SER A 299 -13.56 -63.34 2.03
N ASN A 300 -13.00 -62.15 1.77
CA ASN A 300 -11.56 -61.87 1.87
C ASN A 300 -10.66 -62.90 1.14
N ALA A 301 -11.16 -63.51 0.06
CA ALA A 301 -10.45 -64.53 -0.71
C ALA A 301 -10.58 -64.26 -2.22
N CYS A 302 -9.54 -63.67 -2.82
CA CYS A 302 -9.47 -63.39 -4.25
C CYS A 302 -8.66 -64.45 -5.00
N GLY A 303 -9.33 -65.49 -5.50
CA GLY A 303 -8.72 -66.60 -6.25
C GLY A 303 -8.81 -66.39 -7.75
N PHE A 304 -7.66 -66.34 -8.44
CA PHE A 304 -7.60 -66.14 -9.91
C PHE A 304 -8.30 -64.86 -10.42
N GLY A 305 -8.35 -63.81 -9.59
CA GLY A 305 -9.04 -62.55 -9.90
C GLY A 305 -10.56 -62.59 -9.70
N LEU A 306 -11.07 -63.63 -9.02
CA LEU A 306 -12.48 -63.76 -8.64
C LEU A 306 -12.66 -64.12 -7.16
N CYS A 307 -13.73 -63.64 -6.52
CA CYS A 307 -14.01 -63.93 -5.12
C CYS A 307 -14.39 -65.41 -4.88
N ALA A 308 -13.76 -66.07 -3.90
CA ALA A 308 -13.84 -67.51 -3.59
C ALA A 308 -14.34 -67.80 -2.15
N GLU A 309 -14.70 -69.05 -1.81
CA GLU A 309 -15.23 -69.41 -0.47
C GLU A 309 -14.13 -69.61 0.61
N PRO A 310 -14.39 -69.22 1.88
CA PRO A 310 -13.54 -69.47 3.07
C PRO A 310 -13.22 -70.94 3.40
N SER A 311 -12.02 -71.26 3.92
CA SER A 311 -11.62 -72.64 4.29
C SER A 311 -10.43 -72.72 5.27
N CYS A 312 -10.60 -73.40 6.42
CA CYS A 312 -9.58 -73.64 7.49
C CYS A 312 -8.33 -74.49 7.12
N ASP A 313 -7.85 -74.43 5.89
CA ASP A 313 -6.56 -74.99 5.42
C ASP A 313 -6.07 -74.21 4.16
N ASP A 314 -6.61 -73.02 3.88
CA ASP A 314 -6.38 -72.28 2.63
C ASP A 314 -5.25 -71.24 2.72
N GLY A 315 -4.75 -70.98 3.93
CA GLY A 315 -3.64 -70.08 4.17
C GLY A 315 -4.00 -68.60 3.97
N VAL A 316 -5.28 -68.22 4.08
CA VAL A 316 -5.74 -66.83 4.16
C VAL A 316 -6.82 -66.67 5.23
N ARG A 317 -6.48 -66.03 6.37
CA ARG A 317 -7.37 -65.78 7.51
C ARG A 317 -8.72 -65.19 7.08
N ASN A 318 -9.76 -66.02 7.00
CA ASN A 318 -11.05 -65.64 6.41
C ASN A 318 -12.26 -66.21 7.17
N GLY A 319 -13.47 -65.72 6.82
CA GLY A 319 -14.68 -66.04 7.59
C GLY A 319 -14.59 -65.66 9.07
N ASP A 320 -14.99 -66.57 9.97
CA ASP A 320 -14.99 -66.36 11.43
C ASP A 320 -13.64 -66.75 12.10
N GLU A 321 -12.58 -66.95 11.32
CA GLU A 321 -11.25 -67.27 11.83
C GLU A 321 -10.68 -66.16 12.73
N SER A 322 -9.91 -66.60 13.70
CA SER A 322 -9.39 -65.80 14.80
C SER A 322 -7.89 -65.55 14.64
N ASP A 323 -7.14 -66.51 14.10
CA ASP A 323 -5.96 -66.27 13.25
C ASP A 323 -5.97 -67.24 12.06
N LEU A 324 -4.92 -67.22 11.23
CA LEU A 324 -4.72 -68.09 10.06
C LEU A 324 -5.12 -69.55 10.32
N ASP A 325 -6.21 -70.01 9.68
CA ASP A 325 -6.73 -71.38 9.79
C ASP A 325 -7.09 -71.83 11.25
N CYS A 326 -7.27 -70.90 12.21
CA CYS A 326 -7.63 -71.20 13.62
C CYS A 326 -8.74 -70.30 14.19
N GLY A 327 -9.51 -70.81 15.16
CA GLY A 327 -10.55 -70.05 15.87
C GLY A 327 -11.96 -70.66 15.82
N ASN A 328 -12.96 -69.84 16.14
CA ASN A 328 -14.33 -70.27 16.48
C ASN A 328 -15.01 -71.24 15.49
N VAL A 329 -14.81 -71.09 14.17
CA VAL A 329 -15.46 -71.95 13.14
C VAL A 329 -14.69 -73.24 12.83
N CYS A 330 -13.37 -73.29 13.03
CA CYS A 330 -12.56 -74.50 12.79
C CYS A 330 -12.73 -75.58 13.90
N GLY A 331 -13.53 -75.28 14.94
CA GLY A 331 -14.03 -76.23 15.92
C GLY A 331 -12.96 -76.81 16.85
N ASN A 332 -13.25 -77.97 17.45
CA ASN A 332 -12.41 -78.62 18.47
C ASN A 332 -11.01 -79.10 17.99
N GLY A 333 -10.58 -78.71 16.79
CA GLY A 333 -9.25 -79.01 16.22
C GLY A 333 -8.27 -77.83 16.21
N GLY A 334 -8.71 -76.57 16.25
CA GLY A 334 -7.87 -75.40 15.97
C GLY A 334 -8.09 -74.23 16.92
N ARG A 335 -7.61 -74.33 18.17
CA ARG A 335 -7.43 -73.15 19.04
C ARG A 335 -6.07 -72.52 18.82
N CYS A 336 -6.07 -71.22 18.66
CA CYS A 336 -4.89 -70.41 18.38
C CYS A 336 -3.90 -70.48 19.56
N ALA A 337 -2.61 -70.64 19.24
CA ALA A 337 -1.52 -70.82 20.22
C ALA A 337 -1.07 -69.47 20.81
N TYR A 338 -0.25 -69.47 21.85
CA TYR A 338 0.33 -68.24 22.40
C TYR A 338 1.05 -67.44 21.31
N GLY A 339 0.76 -66.14 21.19
CA GLY A 339 1.26 -65.25 20.13
C GLY A 339 0.44 -65.21 18.84
N GLU A 340 -0.47 -66.15 18.61
CA GLU A 340 -1.44 -66.11 17.50
C GLU A 340 -2.60 -65.15 17.82
N ALA A 341 -3.29 -64.61 16.82
CA ALA A 341 -4.44 -63.73 17.03
C ALA A 341 -5.67 -64.45 17.61
N CYS A 342 -6.45 -63.74 18.43
CA CYS A 342 -7.79 -64.16 18.84
C CYS A 342 -8.81 -63.01 18.82
N LYS A 343 -10.11 -63.35 18.84
CA LYS A 343 -11.23 -62.38 18.92
C LYS A 343 -11.92 -62.44 20.29
N VAL A 344 -11.97 -63.62 20.89
CA VAL A 344 -12.41 -63.87 22.26
C VAL A 344 -11.48 -64.84 22.95
N ASP A 345 -11.41 -64.77 24.29
CA ASP A 345 -10.65 -65.67 25.17
C ASP A 345 -10.70 -67.15 24.75
N PHE A 346 -11.87 -67.63 24.32
CA PHE A 346 -12.07 -69.04 23.98
C PHE A 346 -11.34 -69.50 22.71
N ASP A 347 -11.00 -68.58 21.80
CA ASP A 347 -10.19 -68.88 20.61
C ASP A 347 -8.75 -69.23 20.99
N CYS A 348 -8.24 -68.58 22.06
CA CYS A 348 -6.89 -68.70 22.57
C CYS A 348 -6.73 -69.97 23.44
N GLN A 349 -5.56 -70.59 23.42
CA GLN A 349 -5.23 -71.69 24.36
C GLN A 349 -5.07 -71.20 25.82
N SER A 350 -4.69 -69.93 26.03
CA SER A 350 -4.54 -69.28 27.34
C SER A 350 -5.87 -68.99 28.03
N LEU A 351 -6.99 -68.95 27.29
CA LEU A 351 -8.24 -68.31 27.72
C LEU A 351 -8.12 -66.80 28.00
N VAL A 352 -7.13 -66.12 27.40
CA VAL A 352 -6.95 -64.66 27.49
C VAL A 352 -6.61 -64.09 26.12
N CYS A 353 -7.55 -63.31 25.58
CA CYS A 353 -7.42 -62.52 24.36
C CYS A 353 -7.17 -61.05 24.71
N ASP A 354 -5.90 -60.62 24.76
CA ASP A 354 -5.58 -59.20 24.95
C ASP A 354 -4.94 -58.61 23.69
N GLY A 355 -5.26 -57.36 23.38
CA GLY A 355 -4.84 -56.69 22.13
C GLY A 355 -5.29 -57.38 20.82
N GLY A 356 -6.08 -58.45 20.89
CA GLY A 356 -6.39 -59.33 19.75
C GLY A 356 -5.40 -60.48 19.54
N THR A 357 -4.59 -60.81 20.55
CA THR A 357 -3.57 -61.87 20.55
C THR A 357 -3.72 -62.79 21.77
N CYS A 358 -3.35 -64.07 21.61
CA CYS A 358 -3.31 -65.07 22.67
C CYS A 358 -2.14 -64.78 23.63
N VAL A 359 -2.38 -64.09 24.74
CA VAL A 359 -1.33 -63.70 25.70
C VAL A 359 -1.46 -64.37 27.07
N SER A 360 -0.50 -64.11 27.96
CA SER A 360 -0.54 -64.38 29.41
C SER A 360 -0.77 -63.11 30.26
N CYS A 361 -0.38 -61.95 29.72
CA CYS A 361 -0.09 -60.65 30.36
C CYS A 361 -1.20 -59.95 31.17
N SER A 362 -2.28 -60.62 31.55
CA SER A 362 -3.39 -60.08 32.33
C SER A 362 -4.17 -61.16 33.11
N ASP A 363 -3.63 -62.37 33.24
CA ASP A 363 -4.30 -63.47 33.96
C ASP A 363 -4.07 -63.47 35.48
N GLY A 364 -3.22 -62.55 35.98
CA GLY A 364 -2.92 -62.36 37.40
C GLY A 364 -1.94 -63.38 37.98
N LEU A 365 -1.27 -64.18 37.13
CA LEU A 365 -0.26 -65.17 37.51
C LEU A 365 0.98 -64.98 36.66
N GLN A 366 2.16 -64.79 37.28
CA GLN A 366 3.41 -64.75 36.52
C GLN A 366 3.66 -66.07 35.78
N ASN A 367 3.37 -66.07 34.48
CA ASN A 367 3.50 -67.22 33.60
C ASN A 367 3.80 -66.81 32.14
N GLY A 368 3.87 -67.78 31.22
CA GLY A 368 4.28 -67.51 29.85
C GLY A 368 5.71 -66.95 29.76
N GLN A 369 5.84 -65.74 29.22
CA GLN A 369 7.12 -65.01 29.07
C GLN A 369 7.33 -63.91 30.13
N GLU A 370 6.41 -63.75 31.08
CA GLU A 370 6.40 -62.63 32.03
C GLU A 370 7.62 -62.57 32.96
N THR A 371 8.31 -61.42 32.98
CA THR A 371 9.42 -61.15 33.91
C THR A 371 8.94 -60.56 35.24
N ALA A 372 7.72 -60.00 35.30
CA ALA A 372 6.94 -59.80 36.53
C ALA A 372 5.43 -60.02 36.27
N VAL A 373 4.64 -60.22 37.33
CA VAL A 373 3.17 -60.45 37.21
C VAL A 373 2.51 -59.38 36.32
N ASP A 374 1.89 -59.84 35.23
CA ASP A 374 1.20 -59.06 34.19
C ASP A 374 2.10 -58.02 33.45
N CYS A 375 3.44 -58.14 33.46
CA CYS A 375 4.33 -57.26 32.66
C CYS A 375 5.73 -57.85 32.32
N GLY A 376 6.36 -57.28 31.29
CA GLY A 376 7.72 -57.63 30.86
C GLY A 376 7.83 -58.99 30.13
N GLY A 377 8.94 -59.22 29.45
CA GLY A 377 9.11 -60.28 28.46
C GLY A 377 8.66 -59.84 27.06
N GLU A 378 9.07 -60.61 26.05
CA GLU A 378 8.95 -60.27 24.61
C GLU A 378 7.52 -59.97 24.11
N GLN A 379 6.48 -60.38 24.84
CA GLN A 379 5.07 -60.23 24.42
C GLN A 379 4.17 -59.47 25.41
N CYS A 380 4.71 -58.98 26.53
CA CYS A 380 3.94 -58.20 27.49
C CYS A 380 4.42 -56.75 27.52
N GLY A 381 3.54 -55.83 27.93
CA GLY A 381 3.92 -54.43 28.08
C GLY A 381 5.09 -54.28 29.05
N ALA A 382 6.07 -53.46 28.66
CA ALA A 382 7.27 -53.22 29.46
C ALA A 382 6.89 -52.69 30.86
N CYS A 383 7.52 -53.25 31.88
CA CYS A 383 7.24 -52.94 33.26
C CYS A 383 7.65 -51.50 33.62
N GLY A 384 6.89 -50.89 34.53
CA GLY A 384 7.22 -49.58 35.11
C GLY A 384 8.33 -49.65 36.17
N GLN A 385 8.85 -48.48 36.54
CA GLN A 385 9.95 -48.29 37.51
C GLN A 385 9.84 -49.19 38.75
N GLY A 386 10.94 -49.85 39.12
CA GLY A 386 11.03 -50.69 40.33
C GLY A 386 10.30 -52.04 40.28
N LYS A 387 9.77 -52.44 39.11
CA LYS A 387 9.37 -53.82 38.83
C LYS A 387 10.58 -54.68 38.45
N THR A 388 10.44 -56.01 38.59
CA THR A 388 11.49 -56.97 38.18
C THR A 388 11.65 -57.03 36.67
N CYS A 389 12.89 -57.13 36.21
CA CYS A 389 13.27 -57.30 34.81
C CYS A 389 14.43 -58.31 34.68
N VAL A 390 14.69 -58.75 33.44
CA VAL A 390 15.76 -59.67 33.04
C VAL A 390 16.61 -59.06 31.90
N VAL A 391 15.99 -58.27 31.03
CA VAL A 391 16.64 -57.49 29.95
C VAL A 391 16.11 -56.06 29.94
N ASP A 392 16.84 -55.16 29.28
CA ASP A 392 16.50 -53.73 29.20
C ASP A 392 15.13 -53.46 28.55
N ASP A 393 14.72 -54.28 27.57
CA ASP A 393 13.41 -54.22 26.90
C ASP A 393 12.23 -54.57 27.83
N ASP A 394 12.47 -55.24 28.97
CA ASP A 394 11.43 -55.47 29.97
C ASP A 394 11.00 -54.18 30.68
N CYS A 395 11.75 -53.10 30.51
CA CYS A 395 11.57 -51.84 31.21
C CYS A 395 11.05 -50.76 30.27
N ALA A 396 9.99 -50.06 30.66
CA ALA A 396 9.40 -48.98 29.85
C ALA A 396 10.35 -47.78 29.65
N GLN A 397 11.49 -47.79 30.34
CA GLN A 397 12.58 -46.82 30.29
C GLN A 397 13.83 -47.35 29.55
N GLY A 398 13.86 -48.64 29.15
CA GLY A 398 14.97 -49.21 28.38
C GLY A 398 16.26 -49.51 29.14
N ALA A 399 16.20 -49.69 30.47
CA ALA A 399 17.36 -50.07 31.29
C ALA A 399 16.94 -50.99 32.46
N CYS A 400 17.61 -52.13 32.60
CA CYS A 400 17.38 -53.14 33.64
C CYS A 400 18.63 -53.36 34.52
N GLU A 401 18.65 -52.72 35.69
CA GLU A 401 19.81 -52.72 36.60
C GLU A 401 19.49 -53.43 37.93
N ASP A 402 20.39 -54.31 38.39
CA ASP A 402 20.16 -55.20 39.54
C ASP A 402 18.77 -55.90 39.50
N GLY A 403 18.29 -56.20 38.29
CA GLY A 403 17.00 -56.83 38.01
C GLY A 403 15.78 -55.91 38.20
N HIS A 404 15.95 -54.57 38.16
CA HIS A 404 14.87 -53.59 38.25
C HIS A 404 15.05 -52.41 37.26
N CYS A 405 13.95 -51.73 36.90
CA CYS A 405 13.96 -50.68 35.84
C CYS A 405 14.40 -49.26 36.30
N SER A 406 15.31 -48.61 35.55
CA SER A 406 15.88 -47.23 35.73
C SER A 406 15.74 -46.33 34.47
N GLY A 407 16.02 -45.00 34.50
CA GLY A 407 15.87 -44.07 33.33
C GLY A 407 16.26 -42.58 33.56
N CYS A 408 16.15 -41.73 32.51
CA CYS A 408 16.66 -40.32 32.33
C CYS A 408 16.27 -39.22 33.38
N ASP A 409 15.90 -39.58 34.61
CA ASP A 409 15.78 -38.65 35.75
C ASP A 409 16.57 -39.26 36.94
N SER A 410 17.74 -39.83 36.65
CA SER A 410 18.55 -40.58 37.62
C SER A 410 19.36 -39.63 38.52
N GLY A 411 19.65 -38.42 38.05
CA GLY A 411 20.56 -37.47 38.69
C GLY A 411 22.03 -37.86 38.54
N PHE A 412 22.33 -38.79 37.64
CA PHE A 412 23.66 -39.25 37.26
C PHE A 412 23.77 -39.26 35.73
N GLN A 413 24.99 -39.19 35.20
CA GLN A 413 25.22 -39.41 33.77
C GLN A 413 25.40 -40.91 33.55
N ASP A 414 24.33 -41.62 33.21
CA ASP A 414 24.33 -43.05 32.85
C ASP A 414 23.80 -43.31 31.42
N GLY A 415 24.04 -44.53 30.91
CA GLY A 415 23.73 -44.88 29.52
C GLY A 415 24.52 -44.07 28.47
N ASP A 416 23.82 -43.58 27.46
CA ASP A 416 24.36 -42.83 26.31
C ASP A 416 24.25 -41.28 26.48
N GLU A 417 23.93 -40.80 27.68
CA GLU A 417 23.81 -39.36 28.01
C GLU A 417 25.14 -38.60 27.85
N THR A 418 25.08 -37.33 27.42
CA THR A 418 26.29 -36.50 27.24
C THR A 418 26.55 -35.54 28.39
N ASP A 419 25.55 -35.19 29.20
CA ASP A 419 25.67 -34.67 30.57
C ASP A 419 24.52 -35.24 31.42
N VAL A 420 24.49 -34.96 32.73
CA VAL A 420 23.52 -35.56 33.66
C VAL A 420 22.07 -35.31 33.22
N ASP A 421 21.30 -36.40 33.03
CA ASP A 421 19.89 -36.41 32.61
C ASP A 421 19.66 -35.81 31.19
N CYS A 422 20.69 -35.66 30.33
CA CYS A 422 20.56 -35.04 29.00
C CYS A 422 21.55 -35.50 27.91
N GLY A 423 21.15 -35.30 26.64
CA GLY A 423 21.93 -35.64 25.45
C GLY A 423 21.78 -37.11 25.01
N GLY A 424 22.32 -37.44 23.82
CA GLY A 424 22.24 -38.79 23.27
C GLY A 424 20.79 -39.22 22.99
N ALA A 425 20.26 -40.12 23.83
CA ALA A 425 18.88 -40.62 23.74
C ALA A 425 17.87 -39.82 24.60
N CYS A 426 18.35 -39.05 25.58
CA CYS A 426 17.53 -38.17 26.43
C CYS A 426 17.40 -36.78 25.78
N GLY A 427 16.71 -35.83 26.45
CA GLY A 427 16.45 -34.49 25.90
C GLY A 427 17.72 -33.64 25.70
N PRO A 428 17.71 -32.61 24.82
CA PRO A 428 18.91 -31.81 24.54
C PRO A 428 19.33 -30.93 25.73
N CYS A 429 20.63 -30.92 26.01
CA CYS A 429 21.30 -30.20 27.08
C CYS A 429 21.30 -28.67 26.89
N ASN A 430 21.37 -27.95 28.00
CA ASN A 430 21.42 -26.50 28.10
C ASN A 430 22.82 -25.92 27.86
N ASN A 431 22.90 -24.61 27.69
CA ASN A 431 24.17 -23.90 27.52
C ASN A 431 25.06 -24.01 28.77
N GLY A 432 26.21 -24.65 28.63
CA GLY A 432 27.17 -24.91 29.70
C GLY A 432 27.34 -26.39 30.06
N GLU A 433 26.38 -27.23 29.67
CA GLU A 433 26.41 -28.69 29.80
C GLU A 433 27.22 -29.34 28.65
N SER A 434 27.55 -30.61 28.82
CA SER A 434 28.51 -31.38 28.01
C SER A 434 27.83 -32.06 26.81
N CYS A 435 28.58 -32.20 25.71
CA CYS A 435 28.03 -32.70 24.43
C CYS A 435 29.08 -33.46 23.61
N ALA A 436 28.62 -34.36 22.75
CA ALA A 436 29.44 -35.08 21.77
C ALA A 436 29.19 -34.59 20.34
N VAL A 437 27.94 -34.23 20.01
CA VAL A 437 27.48 -33.73 18.71
C VAL A 437 26.61 -32.48 18.88
N GLN A 438 26.38 -31.75 17.79
CA GLN A 438 25.54 -30.55 17.76
C GLN A 438 24.11 -30.79 18.26
N ALA A 439 23.55 -31.97 17.97
CA ALA A 439 22.18 -32.34 18.35
C ALA A 439 21.98 -32.54 19.87
N ASP A 440 23.05 -32.79 20.63
CA ASP A 440 22.96 -32.90 22.09
C ASP A 440 22.64 -31.56 22.76
N CYS A 441 22.81 -30.44 22.05
CA CYS A 441 22.63 -29.09 22.58
C CYS A 441 21.32 -28.47 22.12
N ALA A 442 20.55 -27.89 23.04
CA ALA A 442 19.33 -27.14 22.72
C ALA A 442 19.58 -25.91 21.82
N SER A 443 20.84 -25.46 21.75
CA SER A 443 21.31 -24.41 20.84
C SER A 443 21.75 -24.91 19.46
N GLY A 444 21.97 -26.21 19.27
CA GLY A 444 22.63 -26.78 18.09
C GLY A 444 24.16 -26.59 18.05
N ALA A 445 24.79 -25.98 19.05
CA ALA A 445 26.21 -25.61 19.02
C ALA A 445 27.05 -26.32 20.10
N CYS A 446 27.63 -27.47 19.73
CA CYS A 446 28.59 -28.19 20.56
C CYS A 446 30.03 -27.74 20.26
N VAL A 447 30.63 -26.92 21.13
CA VAL A 447 31.97 -26.35 20.91
C VAL A 447 32.94 -26.81 21.98
N ALA A 448 33.97 -27.55 21.56
CA ALA A 448 34.96 -28.18 22.45
C ALA A 448 34.34 -29.09 23.53
N GLY A 449 33.25 -29.80 23.19
CA GLY A 449 32.55 -30.73 24.07
C GLY A 449 31.60 -30.07 25.08
N ILE A 450 31.28 -28.78 24.91
CA ILE A 450 30.34 -28.04 25.77
C ILE A 450 29.34 -27.30 24.89
N CYS A 451 28.05 -27.38 25.25
CA CYS A 451 26.97 -26.62 24.62
C CYS A 451 27.16 -25.13 24.83
N LYS A 452 27.18 -24.37 23.72
CA LYS A 452 27.24 -22.90 23.71
C LYS A 452 25.94 -22.33 23.21
N GLY A 453 25.56 -21.16 23.70
CA GLY A 453 24.44 -20.42 23.12
C GLY A 453 24.78 -19.97 21.71
N ALA A 454 23.75 -19.78 20.88
CA ALA A 454 23.85 -19.22 19.55
C ALA A 454 24.67 -17.91 19.56
N ASP A 455 25.68 -17.81 18.69
CA ASP A 455 26.56 -16.65 18.54
C ASP A 455 26.66 -16.31 17.05
N CYS A 456 26.38 -15.05 16.71
CA CYS A 456 26.36 -14.47 15.36
C CYS A 456 27.76 -14.37 14.69
N SER A 457 28.66 -15.29 15.04
CA SER A 457 30.04 -15.38 14.57
C SER A 457 30.66 -16.79 14.77
N ASP A 458 29.87 -17.83 15.04
CA ASP A 458 30.35 -19.21 15.24
C ASP A 458 30.46 -20.04 13.95
N GLY A 459 29.99 -19.51 12.82
CA GLY A 459 30.08 -20.12 11.49
C GLY A 459 29.01 -21.18 11.20
N GLN A 460 27.95 -21.23 12.00
CA GLN A 460 26.81 -22.13 11.84
C GLN A 460 25.53 -21.32 11.61
N ARG A 461 24.41 -22.00 11.34
CA ARG A 461 23.08 -21.42 11.28
C ARG A 461 22.28 -22.02 12.42
N ASN A 462 22.21 -21.34 13.54
CA ASN A 462 21.64 -21.87 14.78
C ASN A 462 20.77 -20.83 15.53
N GLY A 463 20.17 -21.22 16.65
CA GLY A 463 19.24 -20.34 17.39
C GLY A 463 18.07 -19.83 16.55
N ASN A 464 18.03 -18.53 16.27
CA ASN A 464 16.98 -17.88 15.46
C ASN A 464 17.52 -17.22 14.18
N GLU A 465 18.71 -17.61 13.74
CA GLU A 465 19.34 -17.11 12.51
C GLU A 465 18.62 -17.58 11.24
N THR A 466 18.59 -16.71 10.22
CA THR A 466 17.99 -17.06 8.93
C THR A 466 19.01 -17.47 7.88
N ASP A 467 20.29 -17.16 8.08
CA ASP A 467 21.43 -17.71 7.36
C ASP A 467 22.65 -17.71 8.31
N ILE A 468 23.76 -18.32 7.92
CA ILE A 468 24.96 -18.46 8.77
C ILE A 468 25.40 -17.11 9.35
N ASP A 469 25.51 -17.03 10.68
CA ASP A 469 25.89 -15.84 11.45
C ASP A 469 25.01 -14.58 11.24
N CYS A 470 23.77 -14.70 10.72
CA CYS A 470 22.92 -13.53 10.41
C CYS A 470 21.39 -13.77 10.42
N GLY A 471 20.64 -12.66 10.52
CA GLY A 471 19.19 -12.66 10.61
C GLY A 471 18.64 -12.90 12.03
N GLY A 472 17.34 -12.75 12.24
CA GLY A 472 16.70 -12.95 13.53
C GLY A 472 17.21 -12.00 14.62
N SER A 473 17.96 -12.52 15.60
CA SER A 473 18.60 -11.71 16.65
C SER A 473 20.00 -11.20 16.28
N CYS A 474 20.57 -11.70 15.18
CA CYS A 474 21.90 -11.38 14.72
C CYS A 474 21.93 -10.13 13.82
N LYS A 475 23.14 -9.78 13.35
CA LYS A 475 23.31 -8.76 12.31
C LYS A 475 22.46 -9.13 11.09
N ALA A 476 21.92 -8.13 10.42
CA ALA A 476 21.14 -8.38 9.21
C ALA A 476 22.02 -8.97 8.09
N CYS A 477 21.48 -9.96 7.40
CA CYS A 477 22.11 -10.72 6.33
C CYS A 477 22.47 -9.85 5.12
N GLY A 478 23.56 -10.26 4.47
CA GLY A 478 24.07 -9.66 3.26
C GLY A 478 23.27 -10.02 2.02
N PRO A 479 23.69 -9.53 0.85
CA PRO A 479 23.05 -9.84 -0.42
C PRO A 479 23.18 -11.33 -0.79
N GLY A 480 22.09 -11.93 -1.30
CA GLY A 480 22.05 -13.33 -1.72
C GLY A 480 21.92 -14.35 -0.59
N GLN A 481 22.02 -13.91 0.67
CA GLN A 481 21.85 -14.73 1.86
C GLN A 481 20.38 -15.06 2.15
N ASP A 482 20.16 -16.11 2.93
CA ASP A 482 18.81 -16.59 3.30
C ASP A 482 18.12 -15.67 4.33
N CYS A 483 16.79 -15.53 4.21
CA CYS A 483 15.96 -14.68 5.06
C CYS A 483 14.56 -15.25 5.29
N GLY A 484 13.93 -14.90 6.41
CA GLY A 484 12.50 -15.16 6.67
C GLY A 484 11.62 -13.91 6.46
N THR A 485 12.18 -12.73 6.67
CA THR A 485 11.49 -11.43 6.69
C THR A 485 12.36 -10.31 6.14
N ASP A 486 11.75 -9.18 5.74
CA ASP A 486 12.47 -7.97 5.36
C ASP A 486 13.40 -7.41 6.47
N ALA A 487 13.22 -7.82 7.74
CA ALA A 487 14.05 -7.40 8.86
C ALA A 487 15.36 -8.20 8.98
N ASP A 488 15.40 -9.41 8.43
CA ASP A 488 16.60 -10.24 8.41
C ASP A 488 17.62 -9.74 7.38
N CYS A 489 17.19 -8.91 6.44
CA CYS A 489 18.03 -8.36 5.38
C CYS A 489 18.62 -6.99 5.77
N GLY A 490 19.87 -6.73 5.37
CA GLY A 490 20.51 -5.43 5.59
C GLY A 490 19.65 -4.28 5.06
N SER A 491 19.79 -3.07 5.63
CA SER A 491 18.86 -1.92 5.45
C SER A 491 18.63 -1.40 4.01
N TYR A 492 19.25 -2.04 3.02
CA TYR A 492 19.11 -1.80 1.58
C TYR A 492 18.25 -2.86 0.86
N PHE A 493 18.14 -4.05 1.44
CA PHE A 493 17.62 -5.27 0.84
C PHE A 493 16.26 -5.65 1.42
N VAL A 494 15.52 -6.47 0.69
CA VAL A 494 14.22 -7.01 1.07
C VAL A 494 14.21 -8.52 0.87
N CYS A 495 13.44 -9.23 1.69
CA CYS A 495 13.37 -10.67 1.61
C CYS A 495 12.41 -11.08 0.49
N THR A 496 12.96 -11.65 -0.58
CA THR A 496 12.20 -12.03 -1.78
C THR A 496 12.53 -13.47 -2.15
N TRP A 497 11.55 -14.37 -2.04
CA TRP A 497 11.74 -15.82 -2.16
C TRP A 497 12.86 -16.35 -1.24
N ASN A 498 12.76 -16.02 0.05
CA ASN A 498 13.70 -16.39 1.12
C ASN A 498 15.16 -15.95 0.89
N ARG A 499 15.42 -15.00 -0.02
CA ARG A 499 16.75 -14.44 -0.29
C ARG A 499 16.75 -12.92 -0.13
N CYS A 500 17.78 -12.38 0.49
CA CYS A 500 17.98 -10.94 0.58
C CYS A 500 18.39 -10.36 -0.78
N LYS A 501 17.48 -9.60 -1.39
CA LYS A 501 17.65 -9.03 -2.74
C LYS A 501 17.33 -7.54 -2.75
N ALA A 502 17.93 -6.81 -3.70
CA ALA A 502 17.57 -5.41 -3.91
C ALA A 502 16.10 -5.32 -4.38
N PRO A 503 15.27 -4.40 -3.82
CA PRO A 503 13.89 -4.24 -4.27
C PRO A 503 13.83 -3.68 -5.71
N PRO A 504 12.85 -4.09 -6.54
CA PRO A 504 12.68 -3.58 -7.90
C PRO A 504 12.62 -2.06 -7.98
N VAL A 505 13.20 -1.47 -9.04
CA VAL A 505 13.18 -0.03 -9.27
C VAL A 505 11.86 0.41 -9.95
N LEU A 506 11.26 1.47 -9.40
CA LEU A 506 10.05 2.08 -9.96
C LEU A 506 10.37 3.16 -10.99
N GLU A 507 11.39 3.98 -10.72
CA GLU A 507 11.70 5.24 -11.42
C GLU A 507 13.20 5.55 -11.36
N LEU A 508 13.71 6.28 -12.34
CA LEU A 508 15.14 6.51 -12.58
C LEU A 508 15.39 7.88 -13.18
N GLU A 509 16.36 8.59 -12.59
CA GLU A 509 16.66 9.99 -12.91
C GLU A 509 18.16 10.21 -12.98
N ALA A 510 18.66 10.71 -14.12
CA ALA A 510 20.05 11.06 -14.33
C ALA A 510 20.26 12.57 -14.24
N GLY A 511 21.12 13.00 -13.32
CA GLY A 511 21.71 14.33 -13.35
C GLY A 511 22.89 14.40 -14.33
N SER A 512 23.66 15.48 -14.32
CA SER A 512 24.79 15.61 -15.25
C SER A 512 25.81 14.47 -15.12
N TYR A 513 26.16 14.06 -13.90
CA TYR A 513 27.22 13.07 -13.61
C TYR A 513 26.86 12.10 -12.48
N HIS A 514 25.59 12.01 -12.12
CA HIS A 514 25.07 11.12 -11.10
C HIS A 514 23.71 10.58 -11.52
N THR A 515 23.30 9.46 -10.94
CA THR A 515 22.02 8.81 -11.23
C THR A 515 21.37 8.42 -9.92
N CYS A 516 20.04 8.56 -9.84
CA CYS A 516 19.24 8.15 -8.70
C CYS A 516 18.10 7.24 -9.16
N ALA A 517 17.69 6.34 -8.28
CA ALA A 517 16.61 5.39 -8.49
C ALA A 517 15.68 5.36 -7.27
N ARG A 518 14.38 5.33 -7.54
CA ARG A 518 13.35 5.15 -6.51
C ARG A 518 12.90 3.69 -6.47
N LEU A 519 12.93 3.10 -5.30
CA LEU A 519 12.71 1.68 -5.04
C LEU A 519 11.23 1.39 -4.73
N SER A 520 10.80 0.17 -5.06
CA SER A 520 9.42 -0.31 -4.80
C SER A 520 9.12 -0.61 -3.33
N LYS A 521 10.16 -0.77 -2.52
CA LYS A 521 10.10 -0.93 -1.07
C LYS A 521 11.15 -0.03 -0.41
N LYS A 522 11.15 -0.01 0.93
CA LYS A 522 12.24 0.55 1.72
C LYS A 522 13.59 -0.02 1.24
N PRO A 523 14.66 0.80 1.22
CA PRO A 523 14.77 2.11 1.87
C PRO A 523 14.34 3.33 1.02
N GLY A 524 13.71 3.14 -0.15
CA GLY A 524 12.99 4.20 -0.87
C GLY A 524 13.77 4.89 -1.99
N VAL A 525 14.95 5.45 -1.74
CA VAL A 525 15.77 6.12 -2.77
C VAL A 525 17.26 5.81 -2.63
N VAL A 526 17.91 5.56 -3.77
CA VAL A 526 19.35 5.29 -3.86
C VAL A 526 19.97 6.13 -4.97
N CYS A 527 21.23 6.54 -4.81
CA CYS A 527 21.95 7.35 -5.80
C CYS A 527 23.40 6.86 -5.99
N TRP A 528 24.00 7.13 -7.13
CA TRP A 528 25.41 6.82 -7.44
C TRP A 528 26.01 7.79 -8.45
N GLY A 529 27.32 7.69 -8.66
CA GLY A 529 28.12 8.59 -9.49
C GLY A 529 28.80 9.69 -8.68
N ARG A 530 28.92 10.86 -9.30
CA ARG A 530 29.60 12.03 -8.72
C ARG A 530 28.89 12.56 -7.47
N ASN A 531 29.65 12.96 -6.45
CA ASN A 531 29.16 13.48 -5.18
C ASN A 531 29.90 14.74 -4.69
N THR A 532 30.67 15.41 -5.54
CA THR A 532 31.52 16.58 -5.15
C THR A 532 30.78 17.73 -4.47
N ASN A 533 29.46 17.80 -4.55
CA ASN A 533 28.59 18.79 -3.91
C ASN A 533 27.54 18.16 -2.98
N GLY A 534 27.66 16.87 -2.65
CA GLY A 534 26.69 16.13 -1.84
C GLY A 534 25.43 15.70 -2.61
N GLN A 535 25.44 15.70 -3.95
CA GLN A 535 24.26 15.40 -4.78
C GLN A 535 23.71 13.97 -4.63
N LEU A 536 24.47 13.05 -4.03
CA LEU A 536 23.97 11.72 -3.66
C LEU A 536 23.20 11.71 -2.34
N GLY A 537 23.36 12.74 -1.50
CA GLY A 537 22.59 12.88 -0.25
C GLY A 537 22.97 11.92 0.89
N ASP A 538 24.08 11.19 0.74
CA ASP A 538 24.56 10.16 1.69
C ASP A 538 25.31 10.73 2.92
N GLY A 539 25.28 12.06 3.11
CA GLY A 539 26.03 12.76 4.15
C GLY A 539 27.51 13.00 3.83
N THR A 540 28.00 12.55 2.67
CA THR A 540 29.40 12.68 2.26
C THR A 540 29.57 13.60 1.04
N THR A 541 30.82 13.76 0.59
CA THR A 541 31.16 14.35 -0.72
C THR A 541 31.99 13.40 -1.57
N THR A 542 31.89 12.10 -1.31
CA THR A 542 32.69 11.05 -1.96
C THR A 542 31.89 10.41 -3.07
N ASP A 543 32.45 10.35 -4.28
CA ASP A 543 31.83 9.70 -5.44
C ASP A 543 31.56 8.21 -5.14
N ARG A 544 30.47 7.67 -5.68
CA ARG A 544 30.02 6.29 -5.41
C ARG A 544 29.91 5.52 -6.72
N LEU A 545 30.79 4.52 -6.89
CA LEU A 545 30.78 3.66 -8.08
C LEU A 545 29.64 2.63 -8.09
N THR A 546 28.91 2.50 -6.98
CA THR A 546 27.73 1.64 -6.79
C THR A 546 26.62 2.44 -6.10
N PRO A 547 25.34 2.02 -6.22
CA PRO A 547 24.23 2.62 -5.47
C PRO A 547 24.50 2.76 -3.96
N VAL A 548 24.27 3.95 -3.41
CA VAL A 548 24.25 4.23 -1.97
C VAL A 548 22.86 4.70 -1.55
N LEU A 549 22.46 4.35 -0.33
CA LEU A 549 21.21 4.80 0.27
C LEU A 549 21.23 6.32 0.54
N VAL A 550 20.15 6.99 0.14
CA VAL A 550 19.79 8.34 0.58
C VAL A 550 18.84 8.28 1.80
N PRO A 551 19.25 8.72 2.99
CA PRO A 551 18.47 8.54 4.23
C PRO A 551 17.23 9.44 4.31
N GLY A 552 16.14 8.93 4.90
CA GLY A 552 14.94 9.72 5.20
C GLY A 552 14.02 9.97 4.00
N LEU A 553 14.06 9.08 3.00
CA LEU A 553 13.26 9.12 1.76
C LEU A 553 12.40 7.84 1.58
N GLU A 554 12.07 7.16 2.67
CA GLU A 554 11.36 5.87 2.68
C GLU A 554 9.94 5.94 2.08
N THR A 555 9.37 7.14 2.00
CA THR A 555 8.04 7.41 1.43
C THR A 555 8.07 8.25 0.15
N ALA A 556 9.21 8.30 -0.55
CA ALA A 556 9.31 9.00 -1.83
C ALA A 556 8.27 8.48 -2.85
N VAL A 557 7.61 9.41 -3.54
CA VAL A 557 6.61 9.15 -4.59
C VAL A 557 7.05 9.66 -5.96
N ASP A 558 8.09 10.50 -6.01
CA ASP A 558 8.66 11.16 -7.19
C ASP A 558 10.10 11.58 -6.84
N ILE A 559 11.02 11.50 -7.80
CA ILE A 559 12.41 11.96 -7.69
C ILE A 559 12.80 12.77 -8.94
N ALA A 560 13.80 13.64 -8.83
CA ALA A 560 14.41 14.32 -9.97
C ALA A 560 15.88 14.64 -9.71
N ALA A 561 16.73 14.45 -10.73
CA ALA A 561 18.16 14.74 -10.66
C ALA A 561 18.54 15.80 -11.70
N GLY A 562 19.19 16.88 -11.26
CA GLY A 562 19.63 17.98 -12.11
C GLY A 562 21.15 18.07 -12.22
N GLY A 563 21.68 19.26 -12.49
CA GLY A 563 23.10 19.45 -12.77
C GLY A 563 24.06 18.92 -11.70
N ALA A 564 23.83 19.32 -10.45
CA ALA A 564 24.52 18.78 -9.26
C ALA A 564 23.63 18.90 -8.01
N THR A 565 22.31 18.81 -8.21
CA THR A 565 21.27 19.01 -7.21
C THR A 565 20.23 17.92 -7.46
N THR A 566 19.67 17.35 -6.40
CA THR A 566 18.70 16.26 -6.48
C THR A 566 17.54 16.58 -5.56
N CYS A 567 16.33 16.22 -5.96
CA CYS A 567 15.12 16.42 -5.17
C CYS A 567 14.25 15.16 -5.16
N ALA A 568 13.37 15.07 -4.17
CA ALA A 568 12.35 14.06 -4.03
C ALA A 568 11.07 14.68 -3.46
N VAL A 569 9.91 14.15 -3.87
CA VAL A 569 8.62 14.41 -3.21
C VAL A 569 8.28 13.18 -2.37
N LEU A 570 7.95 13.40 -1.09
CA LEU A 570 7.44 12.37 -0.19
C LEU A 570 5.92 12.27 -0.25
N SER A 571 5.37 11.13 0.19
CA SER A 571 3.93 11.02 0.46
C SER A 571 3.46 12.14 1.39
N GLY A 572 2.27 12.70 1.11
CA GLY A 572 1.82 13.97 1.70
C GLY A 572 2.35 15.24 1.01
N GLY A 573 3.19 15.10 -0.03
CA GLY A 573 3.63 16.18 -0.91
C GLY A 573 4.79 17.03 -0.39
N ILE A 574 5.50 16.56 0.65
CA ILE A 574 6.67 17.25 1.22
C ILE A 574 7.83 17.16 0.23
N VAL A 575 8.36 18.29 -0.22
CA VAL A 575 9.54 18.34 -1.10
C VAL A 575 10.81 18.37 -0.25
N LYS A 576 11.79 17.54 -0.62
CA LYS A 576 13.16 17.55 -0.09
C LYS A 576 14.15 17.71 -1.23
N CYS A 577 15.16 18.55 -1.05
CA CYS A 577 16.23 18.76 -2.01
C CYS A 577 17.62 18.72 -1.33
N TRP A 578 18.64 18.35 -2.09
CA TRP A 578 20.03 18.25 -1.63
C TRP A 578 21.03 18.41 -2.79
N GLY A 579 22.32 18.38 -2.47
CA GLY A 579 23.41 18.70 -3.37
C GLY A 579 23.76 20.19 -3.40
N ARG A 580 24.23 20.65 -4.56
CA ARG A 580 24.69 22.02 -4.81
C ARG A 580 23.57 23.04 -4.59
N ASN A 581 23.89 24.15 -3.93
CA ASN A 581 22.95 25.21 -3.57
C ASN A 581 23.47 26.64 -3.87
N GLY A 582 24.56 26.79 -4.62
CA GLY A 582 25.20 28.09 -4.85
C GLY A 582 24.28 29.19 -5.43
N ASN A 583 23.19 28.82 -6.13
CA ASN A 583 22.19 29.76 -6.67
C ASN A 583 20.87 29.76 -5.86
N GLY A 584 20.78 29.00 -4.76
CA GLY A 584 19.55 28.79 -3.99
C GLY A 584 18.69 27.64 -4.49
N GLN A 585 19.18 26.77 -5.38
CA GLN A 585 18.39 25.73 -6.02
C GLN A 585 17.95 24.57 -5.09
N VAL A 586 18.43 24.50 -3.85
CA VAL A 586 17.83 23.60 -2.83
C VAL A 586 16.54 24.20 -2.26
N GLY A 587 16.33 25.51 -2.35
CA GLY A 587 15.07 26.17 -1.96
C GLY A 587 14.88 26.38 -0.44
N ASP A 588 15.89 26.08 0.37
CA ASP A 588 15.85 26.14 1.83
C ASP A 588 16.07 27.56 2.44
N GLY A 589 16.04 28.60 1.60
CA GLY A 589 16.36 29.98 1.98
C GLY A 589 17.85 30.29 2.08
N THR A 590 18.73 29.30 1.89
CA THR A 590 20.20 29.48 1.98
C THR A 590 20.86 29.43 0.61
N THR A 591 22.20 29.44 0.59
CA THR A 591 23.02 29.11 -0.59
C THR A 591 24.16 28.15 -0.23
N THR A 592 23.91 27.31 0.78
CA THR A 592 24.89 26.34 1.29
C THR A 592 24.53 24.94 0.78
N ASP A 593 25.48 24.27 0.16
CA ASP A 593 25.32 22.90 -0.34
C ASP A 593 24.84 21.97 0.79
N ARG A 594 23.92 21.05 0.47
CA ARG A 594 23.29 20.15 1.44
C ARG A 594 23.69 18.71 1.15
N LEU A 595 24.43 18.10 2.05
CA LEU A 595 24.90 16.72 1.91
C LEU A 595 23.83 15.66 2.24
N VAL A 596 22.63 16.08 2.68
CA VAL A 596 21.49 15.21 3.05
C VAL A 596 20.15 15.86 2.64
N PRO A 597 19.09 15.07 2.39
CA PRO A 597 17.76 15.57 1.99
C PRO A 597 17.15 16.62 2.93
N THR A 598 17.21 17.88 2.52
CA THR A 598 16.75 19.05 3.29
C THR A 598 15.35 19.44 2.84
N THR A 599 14.42 19.62 3.77
CA THR A 599 13.02 19.98 3.48
C THR A 599 12.93 21.39 2.89
N VAL A 600 12.19 21.53 1.79
CA VAL A 600 11.92 22.81 1.14
C VAL A 600 10.69 23.47 1.79
N PRO A 601 10.81 24.66 2.42
CA PRO A 601 9.69 25.30 3.10
C PRO A 601 8.70 25.93 2.12
N GLY A 602 7.41 25.91 2.47
CA GLY A 602 6.37 26.69 1.78
C GLY A 602 5.85 26.11 0.46
N VAL A 603 6.16 24.85 0.13
CA VAL A 603 5.65 24.17 -1.07
C VAL A 603 5.15 22.75 -0.73
N THR A 604 3.99 22.39 -1.28
CA THR A 604 3.43 21.02 -1.26
C THR A 604 3.14 20.60 -2.70
N ALA A 605 3.86 19.61 -3.19
CA ALA A 605 3.88 19.23 -4.61
C ALA A 605 3.48 17.78 -4.86
N THR A 606 3.15 17.46 -6.11
CA THR A 606 2.99 16.07 -6.58
C THR A 606 4.16 15.59 -7.44
N MET A 607 4.98 16.51 -7.93
CA MET A 607 6.13 16.26 -8.82
C MET A 607 7.17 17.38 -8.65
N VAL A 608 8.45 17.07 -8.76
CA VAL A 608 9.57 18.01 -8.80
C VAL A 608 10.41 17.81 -10.06
N THR A 609 11.08 18.85 -10.54
CA THR A 609 12.03 18.79 -11.65
C THR A 609 13.20 19.73 -11.37
N VAL A 610 14.42 19.32 -11.75
CA VAL A 610 15.66 20.04 -11.43
C VAL A 610 16.42 20.31 -12.72
N GLY A 611 16.60 21.58 -13.07
CA GLY A 611 17.44 21.99 -14.18
C GLY A 611 18.92 22.01 -13.81
N LEU A 612 19.71 22.78 -14.57
CA LEU A 612 21.14 22.93 -14.28
C LEU A 612 21.41 23.75 -13.00
N THR A 613 20.58 24.76 -12.74
CA THR A 613 20.80 25.76 -11.66
C THR A 613 19.52 26.27 -10.99
N HIS A 614 18.37 25.69 -11.31
CA HIS A 614 17.06 26.01 -10.78
C HIS A 614 16.23 24.73 -10.61
N THR A 615 15.17 24.82 -9.82
CA THR A 615 14.27 23.71 -9.50
C THR A 615 12.85 24.23 -9.56
N CYS A 616 11.92 23.39 -10.04
CA CYS A 616 10.50 23.69 -10.05
C CYS A 616 9.69 22.49 -9.55
N ALA A 617 8.51 22.74 -9.02
CA ALA A 617 7.62 21.71 -8.52
C ALA A 617 6.17 21.99 -8.92
N ALA A 618 5.45 20.94 -9.35
CA ALA A 618 4.03 21.00 -9.63
C ALA A 618 3.25 21.01 -8.30
N ALA A 619 2.83 22.19 -7.85
CA ALA A 619 2.15 22.34 -6.58
C ALA A 619 0.71 21.79 -6.62
N THR A 620 0.27 21.28 -5.48
CA THR A 620 -1.02 20.60 -5.32
C THR A 620 -2.26 21.46 -5.55
N GLN A 621 -2.18 22.79 -5.40
CA GLN A 621 -3.37 23.65 -5.34
C GLN A 621 -3.56 24.63 -6.51
N TYR A 622 -2.49 25.15 -7.14
CA TYR A 622 -2.61 26.12 -8.26
C TYR A 622 -1.41 26.02 -9.24
N ASN A 623 -0.66 27.12 -9.40
CA ASN A 623 0.50 27.23 -10.27
C ASN A 623 1.69 26.42 -9.72
N PRO A 624 2.64 26.00 -10.59
CA PRO A 624 3.91 25.47 -10.13
C PRO A 624 4.70 26.54 -9.35
N TYR A 625 5.62 26.07 -8.51
CA TYR A 625 6.57 26.92 -7.80
C TYR A 625 7.97 26.66 -8.35
N CYS A 626 8.80 27.69 -8.48
CA CYS A 626 10.18 27.57 -8.93
C CYS A 626 11.13 28.31 -7.97
N TRP A 627 12.40 27.90 -7.92
CA TRP A 627 13.47 28.54 -7.15
C TRP A 627 14.86 28.23 -7.73
N GLY A 628 15.90 28.91 -7.24
CA GLY A 628 17.26 28.89 -7.77
C GLY A 628 17.57 30.08 -8.68
N ASP A 629 18.41 29.87 -9.69
CA ASP A 629 18.76 30.92 -10.64
C ASP A 629 17.56 31.38 -11.48
N ASN A 630 17.48 32.68 -11.77
CA ASN A 630 16.51 33.28 -12.67
C ASN A 630 17.16 34.24 -13.69
N SER A 631 18.48 34.14 -13.91
CA SER A 631 19.23 35.09 -14.75
C SER A 631 18.68 35.29 -16.17
N VAL A 632 17.88 34.35 -16.66
CA VAL A 632 17.20 34.39 -17.97
C VAL A 632 15.71 34.02 -17.86
N GLY A 633 15.06 34.30 -16.73
CA GLY A 633 13.61 34.19 -16.56
C GLY A 633 13.08 32.76 -16.33
N GLN A 634 13.96 31.80 -16.05
CA GLN A 634 13.61 30.37 -15.92
C GLN A 634 12.72 30.02 -14.71
N LEU A 635 12.49 30.96 -13.78
CA LEU A 635 11.51 30.81 -12.70
C LEU A 635 10.10 31.27 -13.08
N GLY A 636 9.88 31.93 -14.22
CA GLY A 636 8.53 32.25 -14.71
C GLY A 636 7.80 33.34 -13.90
N THR A 637 8.53 34.13 -13.12
CA THR A 637 8.02 35.20 -12.24
C THR A 637 7.68 36.51 -12.96
N GLY A 638 7.97 36.61 -14.26
CA GLY A 638 7.91 37.85 -15.02
C GLY A 638 9.10 38.79 -14.80
N ASP A 639 10.11 38.37 -14.04
CA ASP A 639 11.38 39.06 -13.87
C ASP A 639 12.58 38.10 -14.04
N THR A 640 13.78 38.60 -13.81
CA THR A 640 15.03 37.81 -13.82
C THR A 640 15.70 37.76 -12.44
N THR A 641 14.92 37.85 -11.37
CA THR A 641 15.41 37.85 -9.99
C THR A 641 15.51 36.42 -9.45
N SER A 642 16.72 35.94 -9.15
CA SER A 642 16.93 34.60 -8.57
C SER A 642 16.35 34.50 -7.15
N SER A 643 15.77 33.35 -6.80
CA SER A 643 15.11 33.13 -5.50
C SER A 643 15.72 31.96 -4.74
N LYS A 644 15.90 32.10 -3.42
CA LYS A 644 16.42 31.04 -2.53
C LYS A 644 15.33 30.20 -1.88
N THR A 645 14.07 30.56 -2.10
CA THR A 645 12.87 29.88 -1.60
C THR A 645 11.89 29.70 -2.75
N PRO A 646 10.96 28.73 -2.69
CA PRO A 646 9.89 28.60 -3.68
C PRO A 646 9.16 29.93 -3.90
N VAL A 647 9.06 30.34 -5.16
CA VAL A 647 8.21 31.45 -5.62
C VAL A 647 7.20 30.92 -6.62
N GLU A 648 5.97 31.43 -6.55
CA GLU A 648 4.89 31.02 -7.44
C GLU A 648 5.17 31.51 -8.87
N VAL A 649 5.00 30.62 -9.86
CA VAL A 649 5.10 30.96 -11.28
C VAL A 649 3.92 31.85 -11.68
N THR A 650 4.18 32.96 -12.37
CA THR A 650 3.17 34.00 -12.64
C THR A 650 2.11 33.54 -13.63
N SER A 651 0.84 33.47 -13.19
CA SER A 651 -0.29 33.20 -14.08
C SER A 651 -0.73 34.46 -14.84
N GLN A 652 -0.76 34.41 -16.18
CA GLN A 652 -1.35 35.47 -17.00
C GLN A 652 -2.87 35.31 -17.25
N PHE A 653 -3.49 34.21 -16.79
CA PHE A 653 -4.89 33.89 -17.05
C PHE A 653 -5.64 33.47 -15.79
N GLN A 654 -6.39 34.40 -15.21
CA GLN A 654 -7.51 34.05 -14.32
C GLN A 654 -8.74 33.75 -15.19
N PHE A 655 -9.15 32.48 -15.25
CA PHE A 655 -10.45 32.13 -15.84
C PHE A 655 -11.57 32.63 -14.91
N GLY A 656 -12.32 33.63 -15.36
CA GLY A 656 -13.55 34.05 -14.68
C GLY A 656 -14.54 32.88 -14.65
N GLY A 657 -14.75 32.28 -13.47
CA GLY A 657 -15.55 31.07 -13.31
C GLY A 657 -15.07 30.10 -12.23
N GLY A 658 -13.89 30.32 -11.63
CA GLY A 658 -13.41 29.50 -10.50
C GLY A 658 -12.85 28.13 -10.87
N VAL A 659 -12.57 27.88 -12.16
CA VAL A 659 -11.92 26.65 -12.63
C VAL A 659 -10.46 26.65 -12.17
N VAL A 660 -10.09 25.68 -11.33
CA VAL A 660 -8.71 25.49 -10.85
C VAL A 660 -7.91 24.76 -11.92
N VAL A 661 -6.84 25.40 -12.40
CA VAL A 661 -5.93 24.84 -13.39
C VAL A 661 -4.60 24.54 -12.70
N THR A 662 -4.22 23.26 -12.61
CA THR A 662 -3.02 22.78 -11.91
C THR A 662 -1.99 22.24 -12.89
N ALA A 663 -0.70 22.37 -12.57
CA ALA A 663 0.34 21.66 -13.31
C ALA A 663 0.18 20.15 -13.09
N LYS A 664 0.17 19.38 -14.19
CA LYS A 664 0.11 17.91 -14.22
C LYS A 664 1.42 17.25 -14.65
N TRP A 665 2.27 17.99 -15.34
CA TRP A 665 3.64 17.61 -15.69
C TRP A 665 4.51 18.86 -15.68
N ILE A 666 5.76 18.77 -15.25
CA ILE A 666 6.73 19.87 -15.32
C ILE A 666 8.12 19.33 -15.63
N SER A 667 8.86 20.01 -16.50
CA SER A 667 10.22 19.65 -16.90
C SER A 667 11.08 20.90 -16.98
N ALA A 668 12.24 20.88 -16.34
CA ALA A 668 13.24 21.93 -16.34
C ALA A 668 14.46 21.51 -17.16
N GLY A 669 14.71 22.23 -18.25
CA GLY A 669 15.98 22.15 -18.96
C GLY A 669 17.05 22.97 -18.25
N PRO A 670 18.17 23.31 -18.92
CA PRO A 670 19.28 24.00 -18.25
C PRO A 670 18.95 25.42 -17.79
N LYS A 671 18.10 26.10 -18.57
CA LYS A 671 17.78 27.53 -18.45
C LYS A 671 16.37 27.89 -18.93
N HIS A 672 15.49 26.90 -19.09
CA HIS A 672 14.09 27.09 -19.41
C HIS A 672 13.27 25.98 -18.74
N THR A 673 11.98 26.21 -18.59
CA THR A 673 11.05 25.30 -17.92
C THR A 673 9.75 25.25 -18.70
N CYS A 674 9.15 24.07 -18.79
CA CYS A 674 7.85 23.85 -19.42
C CYS A 674 6.95 23.03 -18.49
N ALA A 675 5.66 23.36 -18.46
CA ALA A 675 4.65 22.63 -17.71
C ALA A 675 3.40 22.34 -18.55
N ARG A 676 2.86 21.13 -18.41
CA ARG A 676 1.53 20.73 -18.89
C ARG A 676 0.55 20.95 -17.76
N TYR A 677 -0.59 21.55 -18.05
CA TYR A 677 -1.62 21.85 -17.06
C TYR A 677 -2.88 20.99 -17.24
N SER A 678 -3.75 20.96 -16.24
CA SER A 678 -5.00 20.20 -16.22
C SER A 678 -6.05 20.68 -17.23
N ASP A 679 -5.87 21.86 -17.81
CA ASP A 679 -6.64 22.37 -18.96
C ASP A 679 -6.20 21.74 -20.29
N GLY A 680 -5.14 20.93 -20.30
CA GLY A 680 -4.56 20.29 -21.48
C GLY A 680 -3.52 21.14 -22.22
N TYR A 681 -3.24 22.37 -21.76
CA TYR A 681 -2.32 23.30 -22.43
C TYR A 681 -0.90 23.18 -21.85
N SER A 682 0.08 23.37 -22.72
CA SER A 682 1.48 23.59 -22.33
C SER A 682 1.75 25.08 -22.10
N ARG A 683 2.63 25.38 -21.15
CA ARG A 683 3.20 26.72 -20.98
C ARG A 683 4.71 26.61 -20.72
N CYS A 684 5.52 27.41 -21.40
CA CYS A 684 6.97 27.41 -21.29
C CYS A 684 7.51 28.81 -20.95
N TRP A 685 8.66 28.88 -20.28
CA TRP A 685 9.32 30.12 -19.89
C TRP A 685 10.84 29.95 -19.70
N GLY A 686 11.60 31.04 -19.78
CA GLY A 686 13.05 31.10 -19.61
C GLY A 686 13.80 31.57 -20.85
N LEU A 687 15.00 31.01 -21.07
CA LEU A 687 15.84 31.27 -22.25
C LEU A 687 15.10 30.88 -23.54
N ASN A 688 15.22 31.70 -24.59
CA ASN A 688 14.62 31.44 -25.91
C ASN A 688 15.59 31.73 -27.07
N THR A 689 16.91 31.60 -26.85
CA THR A 689 17.94 31.96 -27.86
C THR A 689 17.98 31.06 -29.08
N ASN A 690 17.45 29.85 -28.97
CA ASN A 690 17.33 28.84 -30.03
C ASN A 690 15.87 28.60 -30.44
N ASN A 691 14.93 29.41 -29.94
CA ASN A 691 13.49 29.22 -30.07
C ASN A 691 12.98 27.96 -29.33
N GLU A 692 13.51 27.69 -28.14
CA GLU A 692 13.13 26.57 -27.28
C GLU A 692 11.82 26.80 -26.49
N VAL A 693 11.42 28.06 -26.23
CA VAL A 693 10.22 28.43 -25.45
C VAL A 693 9.07 28.99 -26.29
N ASP A 694 9.36 29.71 -27.38
CA ASP A 694 8.38 30.10 -28.40
C ASP A 694 9.05 30.06 -29.77
N ARG A 695 8.53 29.22 -30.67
CA ARG A 695 9.06 29.02 -32.02
C ARG A 695 8.92 30.25 -32.94
N PHE A 696 8.03 31.19 -32.61
CA PHE A 696 7.73 32.39 -33.38
C PHE A 696 8.21 33.70 -32.75
N SER A 697 8.58 33.69 -31.46
CA SER A 697 9.08 34.88 -30.78
C SER A 697 10.43 35.36 -31.34
N SER A 698 10.64 36.69 -31.29
CA SER A 698 11.95 37.32 -31.47
C SER A 698 12.65 37.63 -30.14
N GLU A 699 11.99 37.41 -29.00
CA GLU A 699 12.56 37.63 -27.67
C GLU A 699 13.53 36.50 -27.32
N SER A 700 14.69 36.87 -26.77
CA SER A 700 15.71 35.91 -26.32
C SER A 700 15.46 35.38 -24.90
N VAL A 701 14.53 35.99 -24.17
CA VAL A 701 14.11 35.63 -22.81
C VAL A 701 12.60 35.82 -22.71
N ILE A 702 11.90 34.80 -22.23
CA ILE A 702 10.44 34.79 -22.03
C ILE A 702 10.20 34.51 -20.55
N ALA A 703 10.26 35.55 -19.72
CA ALA A 703 10.25 35.43 -18.26
C ALA A 703 8.86 35.16 -17.64
N THR A 704 7.79 35.15 -18.44
CA THR A 704 6.42 34.76 -18.05
C THR A 704 5.99 33.52 -18.83
N PRO A 705 5.22 32.58 -18.24
CA PRO A 705 4.71 31.41 -18.94
C PRO A 705 3.95 31.77 -20.22
N PHE A 706 4.54 31.45 -21.36
CA PHE A 706 3.95 31.62 -22.67
C PHE A 706 3.12 30.37 -23.02
N MET A 707 1.87 30.57 -23.44
CA MET A 707 0.97 29.51 -23.88
C MET A 707 1.16 29.30 -25.39
N GLU A 708 1.62 28.11 -25.80
CA GLU A 708 2.02 27.89 -27.20
C GLU A 708 1.05 27.00 -28.01
N ILE A 709 0.35 26.01 -27.42
CA ILE A 709 -0.40 24.97 -28.19
C ILE A 709 -1.73 24.52 -27.53
N GLU A 710 -2.74 24.27 -28.38
CA GLU A 710 -3.98 23.53 -28.06
C GLU A 710 -3.85 22.00 -28.32
N GLN A 711 -4.34 21.20 -27.36
CA GLN A 711 -4.68 19.75 -27.39
C GLN A 711 -3.65 18.67 -27.00
N THR A 712 -4.15 17.75 -26.15
CA THR A 712 -3.74 16.36 -25.85
C THR A 712 -2.26 15.99 -26.01
N LEU A 713 -1.42 16.66 -25.23
CA LEU A 713 -0.09 16.18 -24.85
C LEU A 713 -0.20 15.16 -23.72
N ASP A 714 0.77 14.27 -23.59
CA ASP A 714 0.98 13.44 -22.39
C ASP A 714 2.16 13.95 -21.55
N GLN A 715 3.34 14.11 -22.16
CA GLN A 715 4.56 14.58 -21.51
C GLN A 715 5.21 15.75 -22.29
N ILE A 716 6.01 16.53 -21.59
CA ILE A 716 6.85 17.61 -22.15
C ILE A 716 8.24 17.47 -21.53
N VAL A 717 9.29 17.55 -22.35
CA VAL A 717 10.70 17.49 -21.91
C VAL A 717 11.46 18.71 -22.41
N ALA A 718 12.11 19.39 -21.48
CA ALA A 718 12.96 20.55 -21.71
C ALA A 718 14.43 20.13 -21.65
N GLY A 719 15.14 20.17 -22.77
CA GLY A 719 16.55 19.75 -22.88
C GLY A 719 17.51 20.91 -23.15
N SER A 720 18.76 20.61 -23.48
CA SER A 720 19.78 21.64 -23.75
C SER A 720 19.55 22.41 -25.05
N GLY A 721 18.76 23.49 -24.98
CA GLY A 721 18.44 24.37 -26.10
C GLY A 721 17.34 23.84 -27.04
N TRP A 722 16.52 22.91 -26.57
CA TRP A 722 15.38 22.35 -27.29
C TRP A 722 14.30 21.88 -26.32
N THR A 723 13.07 21.73 -26.84
CA THR A 723 11.91 21.22 -26.09
C THR A 723 11.20 20.18 -26.96
N CYS A 724 10.84 19.03 -26.37
CA CYS A 724 10.10 17.95 -27.02
C CYS A 724 8.72 17.73 -26.37
N PHE A 725 7.77 17.37 -27.21
CA PHE A 725 6.35 17.24 -26.91
C PHE A 725 5.87 15.85 -27.30
N TRP A 726 5.29 15.15 -26.33
CA TRP A 726 4.80 13.79 -26.48
C TRP A 726 3.27 13.78 -26.59
N TYR A 727 2.72 13.17 -27.64
CA TYR A 727 1.28 13.19 -27.94
C TYR A 727 0.54 11.87 -27.67
N GLY A 728 1.19 10.93 -26.99
CA GLY A 728 0.61 9.64 -26.60
C GLY A 728 0.74 8.54 -27.66
N ALA A 729 0.02 7.44 -27.44
CA ALA A 729 0.17 6.19 -28.19
C ALA A 729 -0.43 6.25 -29.61
N GLY A 730 0.24 6.95 -30.54
CA GLY A 730 -0.04 6.88 -31.98
C GLY A 730 0.37 8.09 -32.83
N THR A 731 0.81 9.18 -32.20
CA THR A 731 0.95 10.52 -32.83
C THR A 731 2.39 11.03 -32.90
N GLY A 732 3.34 10.36 -32.21
CA GLY A 732 4.78 10.61 -32.30
C GLY A 732 5.28 11.77 -31.43
N VAL A 733 6.56 12.11 -31.64
CA VAL A 733 7.28 13.17 -30.90
C VAL A 733 7.50 14.39 -31.79
N GLN A 734 7.22 15.59 -31.27
CA GLN A 734 7.57 16.84 -31.95
C GLN A 734 8.57 17.62 -31.10
N CYS A 735 9.64 18.13 -31.71
CA CYS A 735 10.66 18.89 -30.99
C CYS A 735 11.01 20.18 -31.74
N TRP A 736 11.40 21.21 -30.99
CA TRP A 736 11.91 22.48 -31.53
C TRP A 736 13.03 23.05 -30.69
N GLY A 737 13.79 24.01 -31.24
CA GLY A 737 14.98 24.59 -30.62
C GLY A 737 16.16 24.63 -31.58
N LEU A 738 17.35 24.24 -31.08
CA LEU A 738 18.61 24.15 -31.83
C LEU A 738 18.41 23.51 -33.21
N ASN A 739 18.77 24.28 -34.25
CA ASN A 739 18.53 24.09 -35.69
C ASN A 739 17.16 24.62 -36.18
N LYS A 740 17.21 25.82 -36.77
CA LYS A 740 16.08 26.70 -37.17
C LYS A 740 15.22 26.20 -38.35
N SER A 741 14.93 24.91 -38.43
CA SER A 741 14.03 24.31 -39.41
C SER A 741 13.35 23.08 -38.82
N SER A 742 12.11 23.26 -38.38
CA SER A 742 11.10 22.26 -38.00
C SER A 742 11.55 20.79 -38.04
N PHE A 743 12.16 20.31 -36.95
CA PHE A 743 12.49 18.89 -36.82
C PHE A 743 11.23 18.09 -36.46
N TYR A 744 10.66 17.42 -37.46
CA TYR A 744 9.89 16.22 -37.20
C TYR A 744 10.85 15.19 -36.60
N SER A 745 10.57 14.67 -35.40
CA SER A 745 11.30 13.48 -34.94
C SER A 745 10.97 12.31 -35.88
N PRO A 746 11.95 11.49 -36.30
CA PRO A 746 11.68 10.31 -37.13
C PRO A 746 10.89 9.21 -36.38
N VAL A 747 10.62 9.41 -35.09
CA VAL A 747 9.80 8.52 -34.24
C VAL A 747 8.31 8.73 -34.57
N SER A 748 7.85 8.09 -35.64
CA SER A 748 6.44 7.98 -36.03
C SER A 748 5.67 6.91 -35.23
N THR A 749 6.38 6.08 -34.47
CA THR A 749 5.82 5.06 -33.59
C THR A 749 5.64 5.61 -32.18
N GLY A 750 4.51 5.32 -31.53
CA GLY A 750 4.31 5.64 -30.11
C GLY A 750 5.37 5.01 -29.19
N GLY A 751 5.38 5.49 -27.95
CA GLY A 751 6.43 5.29 -26.95
C GLY A 751 5.98 5.71 -25.56
N THR A 752 6.74 5.26 -24.57
CA THR A 752 6.36 5.20 -23.15
C THR A 752 7.09 6.24 -22.28
N SER A 753 8.22 6.77 -22.76
CA SER A 753 8.98 7.82 -22.07
C SER A 753 9.91 8.55 -23.03
N VAL A 754 10.34 9.74 -22.63
CA VAL A 754 11.38 10.55 -23.27
C VAL A 754 12.13 11.31 -22.18
N ASP A 755 13.45 11.50 -22.37
CA ASP A 755 14.28 12.34 -21.52
C ASP A 755 15.42 13.02 -22.33
N GLY A 756 16.00 14.08 -21.78
CA GLY A 756 16.94 14.98 -22.45
C GLY A 756 18.07 15.47 -21.55
N ALA A 757 19.29 15.38 -22.05
CA ALA A 757 20.47 15.82 -21.32
C ALA A 757 20.44 17.33 -21.02
N LEU A 758 20.90 17.70 -19.82
CA LEU A 758 21.08 19.10 -19.42
C LEU A 758 22.33 19.74 -20.05
N GLU A 759 23.45 19.02 -20.13
CA GLU A 759 24.73 19.59 -20.58
C GLU A 759 25.13 19.18 -22.01
N SER A 760 24.36 18.31 -22.68
CA SER A 760 24.57 17.90 -24.06
C SER A 760 23.28 18.05 -24.89
N SER A 761 23.37 17.92 -26.21
CA SER A 761 22.19 17.88 -27.09
C SER A 761 21.63 16.47 -27.28
N GLU A 762 22.03 15.49 -26.45
CA GLU A 762 21.50 14.13 -26.46
C GLU A 762 20.09 14.07 -25.85
N ALA A 763 19.24 13.26 -26.46
CA ALA A 763 17.92 12.91 -25.99
C ALA A 763 17.65 11.44 -26.31
N CYS A 764 16.87 10.77 -25.46
CA CYS A 764 16.46 9.40 -25.67
C CYS A 764 14.95 9.25 -25.45
N ALA A 765 14.34 8.30 -26.15
CA ALA A 765 12.98 7.87 -25.90
C ALA A 765 12.88 6.34 -25.93
N THR A 766 11.95 5.83 -25.14
CA THR A 766 11.57 4.41 -25.13
C THR A 766 10.31 4.24 -25.97
N LEU A 767 10.37 3.40 -26.99
CA LEU A 767 9.25 3.12 -27.89
C LEU A 767 8.26 2.13 -27.26
N ASN A 768 7.04 2.02 -27.81
CA ASN A 768 6.02 1.06 -27.34
C ASN A 768 6.46 -0.41 -27.50
N SER A 769 7.50 -0.66 -28.29
CA SER A 769 8.18 -1.96 -28.40
C SER A 769 9.19 -2.24 -27.28
N GLY A 770 9.31 -1.34 -26.29
CA GLY A 770 10.34 -1.35 -25.24
C GLY A 770 11.73 -0.93 -25.72
N GLN A 771 11.88 -0.54 -26.99
CA GLN A 771 13.18 -0.23 -27.60
C GLN A 771 13.63 1.20 -27.28
N VAL A 772 14.84 1.36 -26.74
CA VAL A 772 15.46 2.67 -26.51
C VAL A 772 16.07 3.22 -27.81
N THR A 773 15.72 4.46 -28.14
CA THR A 773 16.19 5.18 -29.33
C THR A 773 16.70 6.56 -28.92
N CYS A 774 17.91 6.93 -29.31
CA CYS A 774 18.51 8.22 -28.94
C CYS A 774 18.92 9.05 -30.17
N TRP A 775 18.93 10.37 -30.02
CA TRP A 775 19.37 11.34 -31.02
C TRP A 775 20.13 12.48 -30.37
N GLY A 776 21.08 13.09 -31.08
CA GLY A 776 21.86 14.23 -30.57
C GLY A 776 23.36 14.04 -30.72
N ALA A 777 24.14 14.78 -29.93
CA ALA A 777 25.60 14.76 -30.03
C ALA A 777 26.19 13.35 -29.82
N GLY A 778 27.03 12.89 -30.76
CA GLY A 778 27.67 11.58 -30.72
C GLY A 778 26.97 10.49 -31.52
N THR A 779 25.64 10.58 -31.70
CA THR A 779 24.95 9.84 -32.76
C THR A 779 24.97 10.65 -34.06
N SER A 780 24.58 10.04 -35.18
CA SER A 780 24.11 10.85 -36.31
C SER A 780 22.88 11.66 -35.87
N TYR A 781 22.58 12.79 -36.52
CA TYR A 781 21.36 13.58 -36.24
C TYR A 781 20.04 12.83 -36.56
N ALA A 782 20.13 11.58 -37.01
CA ALA A 782 19.01 10.65 -37.12
C ALA A 782 18.90 9.80 -35.85
N ALA A 783 17.69 9.64 -35.35
CA ALA A 783 17.40 8.79 -34.19
C ALA A 783 17.93 7.36 -34.42
N THR A 784 18.81 6.93 -33.53
CA THR A 784 19.54 5.67 -33.62
C THR A 784 19.07 4.76 -32.50
N THR A 785 18.40 3.67 -32.86
CA THR A 785 18.10 2.55 -31.97
C THR A 785 19.36 2.11 -31.25
N GLN A 786 19.34 2.13 -29.91
CA GLN A 786 20.46 1.71 -29.10
C GLN A 786 20.48 0.18 -29.03
N ALA A 787 21.38 -0.43 -29.80
CA ALA A 787 21.60 -1.87 -29.72
C ALA A 787 22.08 -2.27 -28.32
N GLY A 788 21.52 -3.37 -27.79
CA GLY A 788 21.86 -3.91 -26.49
C GLY A 788 20.72 -3.82 -25.48
N PHE A 789 20.18 -2.62 -25.24
CA PHE A 789 19.16 -2.42 -24.19
C PHE A 789 18.00 -3.42 -24.31
N PRO A 790 17.64 -4.13 -23.22
CA PRO A 790 16.46 -4.99 -23.20
C PRO A 790 15.17 -4.15 -23.25
N SER A 791 14.04 -4.84 -23.37
CA SER A 791 12.72 -4.20 -23.39
C SER A 791 12.51 -3.34 -22.13
N SER A 792 12.56 -2.03 -22.32
CA SER A 792 12.55 -1.03 -21.26
C SER A 792 11.17 -0.36 -21.16
N LYS A 793 10.79 0.10 -19.96
CA LYS A 793 9.60 0.95 -19.75
C LYS A 793 9.96 2.45 -19.76
N SER A 794 11.13 2.83 -19.26
CA SER A 794 11.61 4.22 -19.28
C SER A 794 13.11 4.36 -19.55
N VAL A 795 13.54 5.57 -19.91
CA VAL A 795 14.95 5.96 -20.12
C VAL A 795 15.20 7.35 -19.52
N THR A 796 16.41 7.57 -19.00
CA THR A 796 16.92 8.87 -18.53
C THR A 796 18.34 9.15 -19.06
N VAL A 797 18.72 10.42 -19.21
CA VAL A 797 19.93 10.87 -19.92
C VAL A 797 20.67 11.99 -19.16
N GLY A 798 21.90 11.69 -18.71
CA GLY A 798 22.82 12.67 -18.12
C GLY A 798 23.71 13.38 -19.16
N ALA A 799 24.83 13.97 -18.73
CA ALA A 799 25.69 14.76 -19.62
C ALA A 799 26.45 13.91 -20.66
N GLY A 800 26.68 12.63 -20.38
CA GLY A 800 27.34 11.68 -21.28
C GLY A 800 27.02 10.20 -21.01
N HIS A 801 26.03 9.93 -20.16
CA HIS A 801 25.53 8.60 -19.82
C HIS A 801 24.02 8.55 -19.98
N ARG A 802 23.48 7.35 -20.23
CA ARG A 802 22.05 7.08 -20.30
C ARG A 802 21.73 5.80 -19.57
N CYS A 803 20.60 5.79 -18.87
CA CYS A 803 20.12 4.65 -18.10
C CYS A 803 18.69 4.31 -18.50
N ALA A 804 18.40 3.03 -18.69
CA ALA A 804 17.08 2.53 -19.01
C ALA A 804 16.59 1.57 -17.93
N LEU A 805 15.29 1.63 -17.66
CA LEU A 805 14.61 0.84 -16.66
C LEU A 805 13.72 -0.20 -17.35
N SER A 806 13.95 -1.46 -17.04
CA SER A 806 13.17 -2.59 -17.53
C SER A 806 11.80 -2.70 -16.85
N SER A 807 10.87 -3.43 -17.48
CA SER A 807 9.54 -3.71 -16.90
C SER A 807 9.61 -4.52 -15.61
N ASN A 808 10.63 -5.36 -15.43
CA ASN A 808 10.91 -6.12 -14.19
C ASN A 808 11.61 -5.29 -13.10
N GLY A 809 11.92 -4.01 -13.34
CA GLY A 809 12.57 -3.13 -12.37
C GLY A 809 14.11 -3.20 -12.36
N GLU A 810 14.73 -3.87 -13.33
CA GLU A 810 16.18 -3.87 -13.53
C GLU A 810 16.67 -2.62 -14.27
N VAL A 811 17.93 -2.27 -14.05
CA VAL A 811 18.53 -1.02 -14.52
C VAL A 811 19.75 -1.30 -15.38
N TYR A 812 19.78 -0.67 -16.54
CA TYR A 812 20.84 -0.84 -17.53
C TYR A 812 21.39 0.54 -17.90
N CYS A 813 22.70 0.76 -17.80
CA CYS A 813 23.32 2.06 -18.11
C CYS A 813 24.46 1.91 -19.12
N ALA A 814 24.66 2.93 -19.96
CA ALA A 814 25.76 3.00 -20.93
C ALA A 814 26.27 4.44 -21.13
N GLY A 815 27.52 4.59 -21.56
CA GLY A 815 28.15 5.89 -21.81
C GLY A 815 29.39 6.16 -20.95
N TRP A 816 29.65 7.44 -20.69
CA TRP A 816 30.76 7.91 -19.87
C TRP A 816 30.55 7.53 -18.40
N ASN A 817 31.65 7.30 -17.69
CA ASN A 817 31.61 6.69 -16.35
C ASN A 817 32.76 7.13 -15.44
N ASP A 818 33.48 8.21 -15.78
CA ASP A 818 34.69 8.62 -15.06
C ASP A 818 34.42 8.87 -13.57
N GLU A 819 33.23 9.37 -13.22
CA GLU A 819 32.74 9.57 -11.86
C GLU A 819 31.86 8.41 -11.31
N GLY A 820 31.76 7.29 -12.02
CA GLY A 820 30.95 6.12 -11.61
C GLY A 820 29.44 6.25 -11.88
N ALA A 821 29.02 7.17 -12.75
CA ALA A 821 27.60 7.46 -13.04
C ALA A 821 26.78 6.26 -13.58
N LEU A 822 27.45 5.19 -14.04
CA LEU A 822 26.79 3.94 -14.45
C LEU A 822 26.51 2.98 -13.27
N GLY A 823 27.10 3.16 -12.10
CA GLY A 823 26.79 2.37 -10.90
C GLY A 823 27.24 0.89 -10.95
N VAL A 824 28.23 0.58 -11.79
CA VAL A 824 28.73 -0.78 -12.09
C VAL A 824 29.96 -1.19 -11.27
N GLY A 825 30.29 -0.48 -10.19
CA GLY A 825 31.47 -0.76 -9.35
C GLY A 825 32.81 -0.39 -9.98
N SER A 826 32.81 0.31 -11.12
CA SER A 826 33.99 0.69 -11.90
C SER A 826 33.79 2.08 -12.51
N THR A 827 34.90 2.75 -12.85
CA THR A 827 34.91 4.01 -13.63
C THR A 827 35.09 3.78 -15.14
N THR A 828 35.21 2.52 -15.59
CA THR A 828 35.37 2.21 -17.02
C THR A 828 34.09 2.58 -17.79
N ALA A 829 34.21 3.41 -18.82
CA ALA A 829 33.11 3.73 -19.72
C ALA A 829 32.66 2.48 -20.50
N VAL A 830 31.34 2.25 -20.61
CA VAL A 830 30.80 1.09 -21.31
C VAL A 830 30.36 1.52 -22.72
N SER A 831 31.15 1.12 -23.72
CA SER A 831 30.94 1.48 -25.13
C SER A 831 30.28 0.37 -25.93
N GLY A 832 29.05 0.58 -26.41
CA GLY A 832 28.36 -0.29 -27.37
C GLY A 832 27.70 -1.56 -26.78
N ALA A 833 28.15 -2.00 -25.60
CA ALA A 833 27.35 -2.80 -24.68
C ALA A 833 26.78 -1.87 -23.58
N TYR A 834 25.89 -2.40 -22.75
CA TYR A 834 25.38 -1.75 -21.55
C TYR A 834 25.95 -2.48 -20.33
N GLY A 835 26.17 -1.74 -19.24
CA GLY A 835 26.37 -2.33 -17.92
C GLY A 835 25.02 -2.57 -17.27
N VAL A 836 24.83 -3.76 -16.70
CA VAL A 836 23.78 -3.97 -15.70
C VAL A 836 24.22 -3.17 -14.47
N VAL A 837 23.42 -2.21 -14.04
CA VAL A 837 23.74 -1.49 -12.79
C VAL A 837 23.69 -2.50 -11.66
N GLY A 838 24.68 -2.45 -10.77
CA GLY A 838 24.88 -3.43 -9.71
C GLY A 838 23.83 -3.39 -8.60
N LEU A 839 22.54 -3.48 -8.92
CA LEU A 839 21.50 -3.93 -8.01
C LEU A 839 21.49 -5.47 -7.93
N SER A 840 21.86 -6.17 -9.03
CA SER A 840 22.22 -7.60 -9.02
C SER A 840 23.70 -7.84 -8.65
N GLY A 841 24.58 -6.87 -8.94
CA GLY A 841 25.94 -6.83 -8.36
C GLY A 841 25.94 -6.68 -6.82
N LEU A 842 24.78 -6.36 -6.24
CA LEU A 842 24.43 -6.44 -4.83
C LEU A 842 23.48 -7.63 -4.54
N ASN A 843 23.59 -8.76 -5.23
CA ASN A 843 22.87 -10.01 -4.90
C ASN A 843 23.79 -11.22 -4.65
N GLY A 844 25.12 -11.08 -4.77
CA GLY A 844 26.08 -12.19 -4.54
C GLY A 844 26.09 -13.31 -5.59
N ASP A 845 25.01 -13.47 -6.36
CA ASP A 845 24.79 -14.49 -7.40
C ASP A 845 25.67 -14.29 -8.67
N LEU A 846 27.00 -14.30 -8.52
CA LEU A 846 27.97 -14.31 -9.64
C LEU A 846 27.77 -15.51 -10.59
N CYS A 847 27.12 -16.58 -10.13
CA CYS A 847 26.88 -17.79 -10.91
C CYS A 847 25.73 -17.67 -11.93
N ALA A 848 24.73 -16.80 -11.70
CA ALA A 848 23.57 -16.67 -12.60
C ALA A 848 23.82 -15.68 -13.76
N ASP A 849 24.37 -14.50 -13.46
CA ASP A 849 24.58 -13.43 -14.46
C ASP A 849 25.70 -13.78 -15.47
N SER A 850 26.58 -14.73 -15.14
CA SER A 850 27.70 -15.19 -15.99
C SER A 850 27.27 -15.78 -17.35
N CYS A 851 26.02 -16.23 -17.51
CA CYS A 851 25.53 -16.78 -18.77
C CYS A 851 25.10 -15.72 -19.82
N VAL A 852 24.92 -14.45 -19.44
CA VAL A 852 24.40 -13.41 -20.36
C VAL A 852 25.53 -12.67 -21.10
N THR A 853 26.73 -12.55 -20.50
CA THR A 853 27.82 -11.70 -21.01
C THR A 853 28.97 -12.42 -21.71
N ALA A 854 28.96 -13.76 -21.79
CA ALA A 854 30.05 -14.55 -22.39
C ALA A 854 30.09 -14.50 -23.94
N LYS A 855 30.40 -13.34 -24.54
CA LYS A 855 30.62 -13.20 -26.01
C LYS A 855 32.07 -13.08 -26.47
N ASN A 856 33.04 -13.08 -25.54
CA ASN A 856 34.46 -13.32 -25.81
C ASN A 856 35.05 -14.01 -24.57
N GLY A 857 35.42 -15.29 -24.69
CA GLY A 857 35.81 -16.10 -23.54
C GLY A 857 37.19 -15.75 -22.97
N LEU A 858 37.21 -15.01 -21.87
CA LEU A 858 38.29 -14.93 -20.87
C LEU A 858 37.64 -14.64 -19.51
N CYS A 859 37.70 -15.59 -18.57
CA CYS A 859 37.43 -15.33 -17.16
C CYS A 859 38.79 -15.21 -16.44
N GLU A 860 39.07 -14.06 -15.83
CA GLU A 860 40.27 -13.87 -14.98
C GLU A 860 39.87 -14.01 -13.51
N ASP A 861 39.95 -15.23 -12.96
CA ASP A 861 39.82 -15.46 -11.52
C ASP A 861 41.16 -15.32 -10.80
N GLY A 862 41.24 -14.29 -9.95
CA GLY A 862 42.38 -13.95 -9.13
C GLY A 862 42.35 -14.58 -7.73
N GLY A 863 42.31 -15.92 -7.63
CA GLY A 863 42.86 -16.64 -6.47
C GLY A 863 41.94 -17.06 -5.33
N ALA A 864 41.43 -18.30 -5.42
CA ALA A 864 41.32 -19.23 -4.29
C ALA A 864 41.48 -20.67 -4.81
N THR A 865 42.24 -21.52 -4.10
CA THR A 865 42.61 -22.87 -4.58
C THR A 865 41.92 -23.99 -3.80
N SER A 866 40.90 -24.60 -4.41
CA SER A 866 40.49 -25.99 -4.14
C SER A 866 39.63 -26.45 -5.32
N GLY A 867 40.01 -27.54 -5.99
CA GLY A 867 39.43 -27.90 -7.28
C GLY A 867 38.22 -28.83 -7.20
N ASP A 868 37.32 -28.68 -8.16
CA ASP A 868 37.11 -29.73 -9.16
C ASP A 868 36.77 -29.08 -10.52
N GLY A 869 37.21 -29.71 -11.62
CA GLY A 869 37.20 -29.09 -12.95
C GLY A 869 35.99 -29.46 -13.81
N GLY A 870 35.18 -28.47 -14.19
CA GLY A 870 34.11 -28.62 -15.18
C GLY A 870 33.96 -27.37 -16.04
N ALA A 871 34.22 -27.47 -17.34
CA ALA A 871 34.04 -26.35 -18.28
C ALA A 871 32.65 -26.38 -18.91
N CYS A 872 31.84 -25.35 -18.71
CA CYS A 872 30.53 -25.22 -19.35
C CYS A 872 30.67 -24.89 -20.84
N SER A 873 30.18 -25.77 -21.71
CA SER A 873 30.03 -25.51 -23.15
C SER A 873 28.56 -25.22 -23.51
N LEU A 874 28.35 -24.24 -24.40
CA LEU A 874 27.03 -23.81 -24.89
C LEU A 874 26.12 -24.97 -25.32
N GLY A 875 24.92 -25.08 -24.72
CA GLY A 875 23.81 -25.84 -25.31
C GLY A 875 22.98 -26.77 -24.41
N THR A 876 23.03 -26.67 -23.08
CA THR A 876 22.24 -27.52 -22.17
C THR A 876 21.28 -26.72 -21.29
N ASP A 877 20.08 -27.27 -21.06
CA ASP A 877 19.00 -26.68 -20.25
C ASP A 877 19.42 -26.42 -18.79
N CYS A 878 18.89 -25.33 -18.23
CA CYS A 878 19.07 -24.95 -16.83
C CYS A 878 18.11 -25.71 -15.88
N SER A 879 18.00 -27.03 -16.04
CA SER A 879 17.11 -27.90 -15.25
C SER A 879 17.83 -28.77 -14.21
N ASP A 880 19.16 -28.71 -14.13
CA ASP A 880 20.00 -29.65 -13.34
C ASP A 880 20.80 -29.00 -12.19
N CYS A 881 20.46 -27.76 -11.80
CA CYS A 881 20.93 -27.18 -10.53
C CYS A 881 20.14 -27.79 -9.36
N GLY A 882 20.43 -29.05 -9.06
CA GLY A 882 19.83 -29.79 -7.96
C GLY A 882 20.23 -29.24 -6.59
N TRP A 883 19.30 -29.36 -5.64
CA TRP A 883 19.49 -29.04 -4.23
C TRP A 883 20.71 -29.75 -3.62
N ARG A 884 21.63 -28.98 -3.04
CA ARG A 884 22.52 -29.36 -1.93
C ARG A 884 22.87 -28.13 -1.10
#